data_AF-A0AAD1RM30-F1
#
_entry.id   AF-A0AAD1RM30-F1
#
_cell.length_a   1.000
_cell.length_b   1.000
_cell.length_c   1.000
_cell.angle_alpha   90.00
_cell.angle_beta   90.00
_cell.angle_gamma   90.00
#
_symmetry.space_group_name_H-M   'P 1'
#
loop_
_entity.id
_entity.type
_entity.pdbx_description
1 polymer ?
#
loop_
_entity_poly.entity_id
_entity_poly.type
_entity_poly.pdbx_seq_one_letter_code
_entity_poly.pdbx_strand_id
1 'polypeptide(L)'
;MELLLRRTTLLLRPWKIRAWRCHKSTLVSPLQSESPDPETQQRRMNPLNIQMLSKGLHEQIFRGKQYEYCEENIQKGINRLKTHDLWHQETSTVNDVELKLPTMYGNNIEEHFKILAQKQSFPYLEAANELLQCQIPDMPTEWAWQAGWTKYTTDGRRELVDFPDERALVFDVEICMSEGQCPTLAVAVSPQCWYSWCSRRLIEDRYTWSNQLSLSDLIPLETSTNANCSVKRNWMERLVVGHNVSFDRAHIKEQYLIKGSKMRFMDTMSMHMAISGLTGFQRSLWMASKYGKKRGVQEVKQHIQKNQRKSDGPAISSWDWVNISSINNLADVHALYVGGPPLEKEARNLFVKGSIKDIRLEFQELMKYCALDVKATHEVFLEVFPLFMERCPHPVTLAGMLEMGVSYLPVNQNWERYLDEAQSTYEELQKEMKKSLMNLANDACQFLNGDAYKEDPWLWDLEWDTQEFKQKKTKVSKRQKEAREGLEIALGNNLLSDLHEDPGPPTEEQESQPPISKTYLENLKNKTLPSLPKRTQHLPGHPGWYRKLCPKLDDPEWVPGPGLISLQMRLTPKLMRLTWDGYPLYYSEKYGWGYLVPGRKDNLLASPEDAEAIPCPYRYVTFICMVLGFGLFIFFLGVAFTKSILTTNFSFPLHPPRVIETVFMEYSKGKENINLSQEASLQDDFMLTEDQTIWQKVEELSRIEMDLASEASTTSTVRKRNKTISKLPGEVDPEMEGSPANHHGNGPCNDVNVSGCWFYRLPHKDGITNNVGSPFAKDFLPKMEDGTLQAYIGDTSATRALEINKMISFWRNAHKRISSQKVVWLKKGELPRNIIRNPEFDEDNKYGAILPQVVTAGTITRRAVEPTWLTASNARVRDQCICM
;
A
#
# COMPACT_ATOMS: atom_id res chain seq x y z
N MET A 1 -42.79 17.29 13.29
CA MET A 1 -43.34 18.27 12.34
C MET A 1 -43.76 19.59 13.02
N GLU A 2 -44.70 19.65 13.97
CA GLU A 2 -45.06 20.91 14.66
C GLU A 2 -43.98 21.51 15.59
N LEU A 3 -43.10 20.69 16.16
CA LEU A 3 -41.98 21.14 17.01
C LEU A 3 -40.81 21.77 16.21
N LEU A 4 -40.73 21.49 14.90
CA LEU A 4 -39.75 22.10 13.99
C LEU A 4 -40.21 23.47 13.50
N LEU A 5 -41.52 23.67 13.27
CA LEU A 5 -42.08 24.98 12.89
C LEU A 5 -41.95 26.05 14.01
N ARG A 6 -41.97 25.64 15.29
CA ARG A 6 -41.81 26.58 16.42
C ARG A 6 -40.38 27.03 16.67
N ARG A 7 -39.36 26.32 16.17
CA ARG A 7 -37.95 26.73 16.33
C ARG A 7 -37.44 27.60 15.18
N THR A 8 -38.02 27.48 13.99
CA THR A 8 -37.64 28.30 12.83
C THR A 8 -38.19 29.73 12.87
N THR A 9 -39.30 29.97 13.58
CA THR A 9 -39.92 31.31 13.69
C THR A 9 -39.19 32.28 14.64
N LEU A 10 -38.25 31.81 15.48
CA LEU A 10 -37.46 32.66 16.38
C LEU A 10 -36.19 33.25 15.74
N LEU A 11 -35.83 32.84 14.51
CA LEU A 11 -34.61 33.27 13.82
C LEU A 11 -34.84 34.40 12.80
N LEU A 12 -36.07 34.88 12.63
CA LEU A 12 -36.40 35.96 11.70
C LEU A 12 -36.88 37.20 12.45
N ARG A 13 -35.95 38.10 12.79
CA ARG A 13 -36.25 39.54 12.98
C ARG A 13 -35.26 40.38 12.18
N PRO A 14 -35.72 41.29 11.29
CA PRO A 14 -34.84 42.20 10.58
C PRO A 14 -34.43 43.34 11.53
N TRP A 15 -33.15 43.44 11.88
CA TRP A 15 -32.63 44.57 12.65
C TRP A 15 -32.28 45.73 11.72
N LYS A 16 -33.07 46.81 11.85
CA LYS A 16 -32.80 48.13 11.26
C LYS A 16 -31.55 48.73 11.91
N ILE A 17 -30.58 49.10 11.08
CA ILE A 17 -29.37 49.82 11.47
C ILE A 17 -29.77 51.25 11.92
N ARG A 18 -29.60 51.56 13.20
CA ARG A 18 -29.60 52.95 13.70
C ARG A 18 -28.15 53.36 13.95
N ALA A 19 -27.68 54.34 13.18
CA ALA A 19 -26.42 55.01 13.40
C ALA A 19 -26.44 55.78 14.74
N TRP A 20 -25.45 55.55 15.60
CA TRP A 20 -25.23 56.36 16.80
C TRP A 20 -23.87 57.04 16.74
N ARG A 21 -23.91 58.36 16.96
CA ARG A 21 -22.79 59.30 16.96
C ARG A 21 -21.89 59.05 18.18
N CYS A 22 -20.60 59.13 17.93
CA CYS A 22 -19.55 59.18 18.95
C CYS A 22 -19.73 60.40 19.86
N HIS A 23 -19.72 60.19 21.18
CA HIS A 23 -19.51 61.25 22.18
C HIS A 23 -18.10 61.10 22.75
N LYS A 24 -17.34 62.19 22.66
CA LYS A 24 -16.08 62.39 23.37
C LYS A 24 -16.34 62.38 24.87
N SER A 25 -15.53 61.64 25.63
CA SER A 25 -15.38 61.85 27.07
C SER A 25 -13.90 61.94 27.41
N THR A 26 -13.63 62.87 28.31
CA THR A 26 -12.38 63.55 28.59
C THR A 26 -11.45 62.75 29.50
N LEU A 27 -10.15 63.03 29.34
CA LEU A 27 -9.00 62.60 30.13
C LEU A 27 -9.19 62.70 31.64
N VAL A 28 -8.77 61.67 32.37
CA VAL A 28 -8.29 61.78 33.76
C VAL A 28 -7.06 60.89 33.91
N SER A 29 -5.92 61.50 34.20
CA SER A 29 -4.69 60.84 34.64
C SER A 29 -4.76 60.56 36.14
N PRO A 30 -4.11 59.50 36.63
CA PRO A 30 -3.17 59.76 37.71
C PRO A 30 -1.85 58.98 37.64
N LEU A 31 -0.80 59.76 37.89
CA LEU A 31 0.38 59.48 38.73
C LEU A 31 1.30 58.29 38.37
N GLN A 32 2.53 58.70 38.05
CA GLN A 32 3.72 57.89 37.85
C GLN A 32 4.10 57.14 39.13
N SER A 33 4.37 55.84 38.98
CA SER A 33 5.26 55.08 39.87
C SER A 33 6.32 54.38 39.02
N GLU A 34 7.51 54.29 39.59
CA GLU A 34 8.81 53.99 39.00
C GLU A 34 8.89 52.80 38.03
N SER A 35 9.73 52.96 37.00
CA SER A 35 9.94 52.04 35.87
C SER A 35 10.91 50.89 36.21
N PRO A 36 10.51 49.61 36.05
CA PRO A 36 11.43 48.53 35.74
C PRO A 36 11.69 48.46 34.22
N ASP A 37 12.80 47.82 33.84
CA ASP A 37 13.37 47.70 32.49
C ASP A 37 12.37 47.52 31.32
N PRO A 38 12.60 48.13 30.13
CA PRO A 38 11.67 48.08 29.00
C PRO A 38 11.47 46.68 28.39
N GLU A 39 12.43 45.76 28.56
CA GLU A 39 12.38 44.43 27.92
C GLU A 39 11.53 43.40 28.66
N THR A 40 11.31 43.57 29.97
CA THR A 40 10.55 42.61 30.80
C THR A 40 9.05 42.93 30.91
N GLN A 41 8.62 44.14 30.52
CA GLN A 41 7.22 44.58 30.69
C GLN A 41 6.23 44.10 29.61
N GLN A 42 6.69 43.47 28.53
CA GLN A 42 5.80 43.10 27.42
C GLN A 42 5.36 41.63 27.40
N ARG A 43 6.14 40.73 28.01
CA ARG A 43 5.92 39.28 27.89
C ARG A 43 4.87 38.80 28.89
N ARG A 44 3.72 38.37 28.37
CA ARG A 44 2.62 37.85 29.18
C ARG A 44 2.92 36.40 29.59
N MET A 45 3.18 36.17 30.87
CA MET A 45 3.38 34.83 31.44
C MET A 45 2.18 34.42 32.29
N ASN A 46 1.94 33.12 32.43
CA ASN A 46 0.97 32.59 33.39
C ASN A 46 1.65 32.30 34.76
N PRO A 47 0.89 31.95 35.83
CA PRO A 47 1.46 31.63 37.15
C PRO A 47 2.39 30.41 37.21
N LEU A 48 2.45 29.60 36.15
CA LEU A 48 3.36 28.45 36.00
C LEU A 48 4.59 28.80 35.15
N ASN A 49 4.83 30.08 34.87
CA ASN A 49 5.91 30.59 34.04
C ASN A 49 5.91 30.05 32.59
N ILE A 50 4.72 29.81 32.04
CA ILE A 50 4.52 29.47 30.62
C ILE A 50 4.19 30.75 29.86
N GLN A 51 4.87 30.96 28.73
CA GLN A 51 4.64 32.10 27.85
C GLN A 51 3.26 32.01 27.19
N MET A 52 2.49 33.10 27.30
CA MET A 52 1.17 33.24 26.71
C MET A 52 1.25 34.07 25.41
N LEU A 53 0.12 34.19 24.71
CA LEU A 53 0.00 35.08 23.55
C LEU A 53 0.46 36.50 23.88
N SER A 54 1.15 37.13 22.91
CA SER A 54 1.61 38.52 22.99
C SER A 54 0.46 39.46 23.35
N LYS A 55 0.77 40.53 24.08
CA LYS A 55 -0.24 41.46 24.60
C LYS A 55 -1.12 42.05 23.49
N GLY A 56 -0.52 42.46 22.37
CA GLY A 56 -1.25 43.01 21.22
C GLY A 56 -2.23 42.02 20.58
N LEU A 57 -1.85 40.74 20.47
CA LEU A 57 -2.76 39.69 19.97
C LEU A 57 -3.86 39.36 20.97
N HIS A 58 -3.51 39.29 22.26
CA HIS A 58 -4.46 39.02 23.33
C HIS A 58 -5.56 40.10 23.39
N GLU A 59 -5.19 41.38 23.26
CA GLU A 59 -6.13 42.50 23.22
C GLU A 59 -7.05 42.41 21.99
N GLN A 60 -6.52 42.05 20.82
CA GLN A 60 -7.32 41.91 19.60
C GLN A 60 -8.31 40.73 19.67
N ILE A 61 -7.90 39.58 20.21
CA ILE A 61 -8.72 38.36 20.25
C ILE A 61 -9.71 38.37 21.41
N PHE A 62 -9.24 38.72 22.61
CA PHE A 62 -10.01 38.60 23.86
C PHE A 62 -10.53 39.94 24.37
N ARG A 63 -10.27 41.04 23.67
CA ARG A 63 -10.76 42.40 23.98
C ARG A 63 -10.43 42.83 25.41
N GLY A 64 -9.23 42.45 25.89
CA GLY A 64 -8.74 42.82 27.21
C GLY A 64 -9.34 42.03 28.38
N LYS A 65 -10.08 40.93 28.15
CA LYS A 65 -10.53 40.05 29.24
C LYS A 65 -9.34 39.44 29.97
N GLN A 66 -9.27 39.63 31.28
CA GLN A 66 -8.31 38.95 32.15
C GLN A 66 -8.93 37.69 32.75
N TYR A 67 -8.11 36.68 33.00
CA TYR A 67 -8.53 35.41 33.59
C TYR A 67 -8.06 35.35 35.04
N GLU A 68 -8.96 35.04 35.96
CA GLU A 68 -8.64 34.84 37.37
C GLU A 68 -8.20 33.40 37.60
N TYR A 69 -7.03 33.22 38.22
CA TYR A 69 -6.49 31.90 38.50
C TYR A 69 -6.87 31.45 39.91
N CYS A 70 -7.37 30.23 40.03
CA CYS A 70 -7.61 29.60 41.33
C CYS A 70 -6.31 29.00 41.87
N GLU A 71 -5.92 29.38 43.10
CA GLU A 71 -4.69 28.90 43.76
C GLU A 71 -4.62 27.37 43.88
N GLU A 72 -5.76 26.71 44.12
CA GLU A 72 -5.84 25.24 44.21
C GLU A 72 -5.42 24.58 42.88
N ASN A 73 -5.82 25.14 41.74
CA ASN A 73 -5.49 24.62 40.42
C ASN A 73 -4.02 24.86 40.07
N ILE A 74 -3.45 26.00 40.49
CA ILE A 74 -2.02 26.28 40.34
C ILE A 74 -1.22 25.24 41.11
N GLN A 75 -1.57 24.97 42.37
CA GLN A 75 -0.85 24.00 43.20
C GLN A 75 -0.94 22.57 42.63
N LYS A 76 -2.10 22.18 42.10
CA LYS A 76 -2.27 20.90 41.37
C LYS A 76 -1.36 20.84 40.13
N GLY A 77 -1.27 21.93 39.37
CA GLY A 77 -0.38 22.05 38.22
C GLY A 77 1.09 21.87 38.61
N ILE A 78 1.54 22.60 39.64
CA ILE A 78 2.91 22.50 40.17
C ILE A 78 3.22 21.08 40.64
N ASN A 79 2.32 20.45 41.38
CA ASN A 79 2.54 19.09 41.88
C ASN A 79 2.69 18.08 40.74
N ARG A 80 1.89 18.19 39.67
CA ARG A 80 2.03 17.34 38.47
C ARG A 80 3.34 17.59 37.73
N LEU A 81 3.73 18.85 37.55
CA LEU A 81 4.99 19.20 36.90
C LEU A 81 6.19 18.66 37.69
N LYS A 82 6.13 18.68 39.03
CA LYS A 82 7.14 18.05 39.90
C LYS A 82 7.19 16.52 39.76
N THR A 83 6.03 15.85 39.63
CA THR A 83 5.99 14.39 39.41
C THR A 83 6.68 13.96 38.12
N HIS A 84 6.70 14.83 37.10
CA HIS A 84 7.34 14.58 35.82
C HIS A 84 8.72 15.25 35.68
N ASP A 85 9.29 15.79 36.77
CA ASP A 85 10.57 16.51 36.80
C ASP A 85 10.67 17.73 35.86
N LEU A 86 9.53 18.29 35.44
CA LEU A 86 9.46 19.46 34.53
C LEU A 86 9.40 20.80 35.27
N TRP A 87 9.19 20.78 36.59
CA TRP A 87 9.10 22.01 37.38
C TRP A 87 10.49 22.63 37.60
N HIS A 88 10.62 23.94 37.36
CA HIS A 88 11.89 24.70 37.35
C HIS A 88 12.89 24.36 36.24
N GLN A 89 12.50 23.62 35.20
CA GLN A 89 13.32 23.50 33.99
C GLN A 89 13.27 24.81 33.18
N GLU A 90 14.38 25.18 32.54
CA GLU A 90 14.43 26.34 31.64
C GLU A 90 13.54 26.09 30.42
N THR A 91 12.56 26.97 30.21
CA THR A 91 11.69 26.92 29.03
C THR A 91 12.24 27.85 27.96
N SER A 92 12.34 27.37 26.72
CA SER A 92 12.69 28.22 25.59
C SER A 92 11.57 29.24 25.35
N THR A 93 11.90 30.53 25.50
CA THR A 93 10.97 31.63 25.22
C THR A 93 11.06 32.04 23.76
N VAL A 94 9.91 32.28 23.13
CA VAL A 94 9.82 32.77 21.75
C VAL A 94 9.65 34.29 21.78
N ASN A 95 10.09 35.00 20.74
CA ASN A 95 9.88 36.45 20.65
C ASN A 95 8.39 36.79 20.47
N ASP A 96 7.94 37.90 21.06
CA ASP A 96 6.55 38.37 20.90
C ASP A 96 6.27 38.82 19.47
N VAL A 97 5.08 38.50 18.96
CA VAL A 97 4.65 38.83 17.61
C VAL A 97 3.64 39.98 17.62
N GLU A 98 3.92 41.03 16.85
CA GLU A 98 3.00 42.15 16.60
C GLU A 98 2.27 41.98 15.26
N LEU A 99 1.20 41.16 15.27
CA LEU A 99 0.34 40.97 14.10
C LEU A 99 -0.96 41.76 14.26
N LYS A 100 -1.36 42.52 13.24
CA LYS A 100 -2.66 43.19 13.16
C LYS A 100 -3.68 42.27 12.47
N LEU A 101 -4.58 41.69 13.25
CA LEU A 101 -5.64 40.81 12.78
C LEU A 101 -6.78 41.61 12.11
N PRO A 102 -7.44 41.06 11.07
CA PRO A 102 -8.66 41.65 10.52
C PRO A 102 -9.77 41.77 11.57
N THR A 103 -10.69 42.72 11.37
CA THR A 103 -11.83 42.90 12.26
C THR A 103 -12.68 41.64 12.34
N MET A 104 -12.81 41.10 13.55
CA MET A 104 -13.66 39.93 13.79
C MET A 104 -15.15 40.29 13.73
N TYR A 105 -15.93 39.50 12.97
CA TYR A 105 -17.40 39.57 12.96
C TYR A 105 -18.08 39.26 14.30
N GLY A 106 -17.49 38.40 15.14
CA GLY A 106 -18.06 37.95 16.41
C GLY A 106 -17.35 38.54 17.63
N ASN A 107 -17.89 38.29 18.83
CA ASN A 107 -17.31 38.75 20.09
C ASN A 107 -16.18 37.86 20.61
N ASN A 108 -16.10 36.63 20.12
CA ASN A 108 -15.03 35.68 20.38
C ASN A 108 -14.74 34.87 19.10
N ILE A 109 -13.70 34.03 19.14
CA ILE A 109 -13.27 33.20 18.01
C ILE A 109 -14.39 32.25 17.56
N GLU A 110 -15.09 31.60 18.48
CA GLU A 110 -16.16 30.64 18.17
C GLU A 110 -17.31 31.30 17.41
N GLU A 111 -17.83 32.42 17.91
CA GLU A 111 -18.89 33.20 17.28
C GLU A 111 -18.45 33.73 15.92
N HIS A 112 -17.20 34.17 15.79
CA HIS A 112 -16.63 34.61 14.53
C HIS A 112 -16.67 33.50 13.47
N PHE A 113 -16.17 32.31 13.79
CA PHE A 113 -16.20 31.16 12.87
C PHE A 113 -17.62 30.68 12.58
N LYS A 114 -18.53 30.75 13.56
CA LYS A 114 -19.94 30.43 13.36
C LYS A 114 -20.60 31.37 12.35
N ILE A 115 -20.40 32.68 12.48
CA ILE A 115 -20.93 33.69 11.55
C ILE A 115 -20.32 33.52 10.16
N LEU A 116 -19.02 33.28 10.07
CA LEU A 116 -18.33 33.03 8.79
C LEU A 116 -18.93 31.82 8.07
N ALA A 117 -19.03 30.68 8.76
CA ALA A 117 -19.56 29.45 8.18
C ALA A 117 -21.04 29.59 7.81
N GLN A 118 -21.84 30.29 8.61
CA GLN A 118 -23.23 30.60 8.25
C GLN A 118 -23.30 31.42 6.97
N LYS A 119 -22.53 32.50 6.84
CA LYS A 119 -22.52 33.33 5.62
C LYS A 119 -22.10 32.54 4.38
N GLN A 120 -21.09 31.65 4.50
CA GLN A 120 -20.60 30.85 3.39
C GLN A 120 -21.59 29.74 2.98
N SER A 121 -22.20 29.05 3.96
CA SER A 121 -23.08 27.90 3.70
C SER A 121 -24.53 28.28 3.42
N PHE A 122 -24.99 29.46 3.84
CA PHE A 122 -26.39 29.91 3.72
C PHE A 122 -27.01 29.75 2.31
N PRO A 123 -26.38 30.22 1.21
CA PRO A 123 -27.00 30.09 -0.11
C PRO A 123 -27.16 28.61 -0.55
N TYR A 124 -26.28 27.73 -0.08
CA TYR A 124 -26.37 26.30 -0.35
C TYR A 124 -27.38 25.60 0.56
N LEU A 125 -27.55 26.08 1.80
CA LEU A 125 -28.61 25.61 2.70
C LEU A 125 -30.01 25.97 2.17
N GLU A 126 -30.19 27.16 1.61
CA GLU A 126 -31.43 27.53 0.94
C GLU A 126 -31.72 26.61 -0.26
N ALA A 127 -30.73 26.39 -1.13
CA ALA A 127 -30.85 25.47 -2.25
C ALA A 127 -31.16 24.02 -1.81
N ALA A 128 -30.53 23.55 -0.72
CA ALA A 128 -30.82 22.25 -0.13
C ALA A 128 -32.27 22.18 0.38
N ASN A 129 -32.74 23.23 1.07
CA ASN A 129 -34.12 23.30 1.57
C ASN A 129 -35.16 23.31 0.44
N GLU A 130 -34.85 23.92 -0.72
CA GLU A 130 -35.69 23.84 -1.92
C GLU A 130 -35.87 22.38 -2.39
N LEU A 131 -34.80 21.58 -2.38
CA LEU A 131 -34.85 20.15 -2.70
C LEU A 131 -35.57 19.30 -1.64
N LEU A 132 -35.51 19.69 -0.36
CA LEU A 132 -36.21 18.99 0.72
C LEU A 132 -37.72 19.21 0.70
N GLN A 133 -38.16 20.39 0.27
CA GLN A 133 -39.57 20.76 0.26
C GLN A 133 -40.29 20.39 -1.04
N CYS A 134 -39.54 20.07 -2.10
CA CYS A 134 -40.13 19.74 -3.40
C CYS A 134 -40.62 18.29 -3.47
N GLN A 135 -41.74 18.09 -4.16
CA GLN A 135 -42.09 16.79 -4.72
C GLN A 135 -41.55 16.76 -6.14
N ILE A 136 -40.68 15.79 -6.44
CA ILE A 136 -40.07 15.68 -7.77
C ILE A 136 -41.16 15.45 -8.84
N PRO A 137 -41.00 16.01 -10.05
CA PRO A 137 -41.92 15.75 -11.16
C PRO A 137 -41.96 14.27 -11.55
N ASP A 138 -43.05 13.86 -12.18
CA ASP A 138 -43.16 12.52 -12.75
C ASP A 138 -42.05 12.28 -13.79
N MET A 139 -41.48 11.08 -13.73
CA MET A 139 -40.38 10.70 -14.61
C MET A 139 -40.88 10.60 -16.07
N PRO A 140 -40.11 11.09 -17.05
CA PRO A 140 -40.44 10.96 -18.46
C PRO A 140 -40.61 9.49 -18.88
N THR A 141 -41.59 9.21 -19.74
CA THR A 141 -41.82 7.86 -20.28
C THR A 141 -40.86 7.50 -21.41
N GLU A 142 -40.38 8.49 -22.16
CA GLU A 142 -39.44 8.32 -23.27
C GLU A 142 -38.35 9.39 -23.22
N TRP A 143 -37.10 8.96 -23.30
CA TRP A 143 -35.92 9.83 -23.27
C TRP A 143 -35.49 10.22 -24.69
N ALA A 144 -35.11 11.47 -24.88
CA ALA A 144 -34.70 12.02 -26.17
C ALA A 144 -33.29 11.54 -26.56
N TRP A 145 -33.17 10.97 -27.76
CA TRP A 145 -31.90 10.61 -28.39
C TRP A 145 -31.28 11.84 -29.08
N GLN A 146 -30.75 12.78 -28.30
CA GLN A 146 -30.16 14.03 -28.81
C GLN A 146 -28.90 14.39 -28.01
N ALA A 147 -27.86 14.87 -28.70
CA ALA A 147 -26.61 15.26 -28.06
C ALA A 147 -26.77 16.59 -27.29
N GLY A 148 -26.19 16.66 -26.09
CA GLY A 148 -26.36 17.80 -25.18
C GLY A 148 -27.52 17.62 -24.21
N TRP A 149 -27.95 18.72 -23.57
CA TRP A 149 -29.00 18.69 -22.56
C TRP A 149 -30.39 18.81 -23.18
N THR A 150 -31.29 17.93 -22.74
CA THR A 150 -32.73 18.01 -23.00
C THR A 150 -33.47 18.20 -21.68
N LYS A 151 -34.32 19.22 -21.61
CA LYS A 151 -35.23 19.53 -20.50
C LYS A 151 -36.58 18.88 -20.74
N TYR A 152 -37.13 18.22 -19.73
CA TYR A 152 -38.47 17.64 -19.73
C TYR A 152 -39.34 18.38 -18.71
N THR A 153 -40.33 19.10 -19.22
CA THR A 153 -41.27 19.84 -18.38
C THR A 153 -42.41 18.94 -17.91
N THR A 154 -43.11 19.36 -16.85
CA THR A 154 -44.32 18.68 -16.35
C THR A 154 -45.42 18.55 -17.40
N ASP A 155 -45.42 19.43 -18.40
CA ASP A 155 -46.38 19.40 -19.52
C ASP A 155 -46.03 18.33 -20.58
N GLY A 156 -44.94 17.58 -20.38
CA GLY A 156 -44.42 16.59 -21.33
C GLY A 156 -43.65 17.17 -22.52
N ARG A 157 -43.36 18.48 -22.52
CA ARG A 157 -42.56 19.12 -23.58
C ARG A 157 -41.07 18.81 -23.38
N ARG A 158 -40.38 18.59 -24.50
CA ARG A 158 -38.94 18.30 -24.58
C ARG A 158 -38.26 19.50 -25.23
N GLU A 159 -37.37 20.18 -24.50
CA GLU A 159 -36.70 21.39 -24.98
C GLU A 159 -35.18 21.21 -24.90
N LEU A 160 -34.47 21.55 -25.98
CA LEU A 160 -33.01 21.53 -25.98
C LEU A 160 -32.50 22.75 -25.22
N VAL A 161 -31.64 22.52 -24.22
CA VAL A 161 -31.06 23.58 -23.39
C VAL A 161 -29.54 23.47 -23.39
N ASP A 162 -28.84 24.57 -23.10
CA ASP A 162 -27.38 24.56 -23.00
C ASP A 162 -26.89 23.94 -21.68
N PHE A 163 -27.63 24.18 -20.59
CA PHE A 163 -27.40 23.64 -19.24
C PHE A 163 -28.68 23.82 -18.40
N PRO A 164 -28.84 23.12 -17.26
CA PRO A 164 -30.02 23.26 -16.39
C PRO A 164 -30.13 24.66 -15.74
N ASP A 165 -31.34 25.23 -15.74
CA ASP A 165 -31.56 26.60 -15.27
C ASP A 165 -31.55 26.71 -13.73
N GLU A 166 -31.96 25.66 -13.03
CA GLU A 166 -32.29 25.67 -11.59
C GLU A 166 -31.06 25.62 -10.67
N ARG A 167 -31.13 26.34 -9.54
CA ARG A 167 -30.00 26.46 -8.60
C ARG A 167 -29.68 25.18 -7.81
N ALA A 168 -30.61 24.25 -7.71
CA ALA A 168 -30.49 23.03 -6.92
C ALA A 168 -30.86 21.82 -7.78
N LEU A 169 -29.94 20.86 -7.87
CA LEU A 169 -30.03 19.71 -8.76
C LEU A 169 -29.58 18.45 -8.03
N VAL A 170 -30.25 17.33 -8.27
CA VAL A 170 -29.68 16.00 -8.01
C VAL A 170 -29.16 15.45 -9.33
N PHE A 171 -27.93 14.93 -9.36
CA PHE A 171 -27.19 14.66 -10.59
C PHE A 171 -26.35 13.39 -10.48
N ASP A 172 -26.30 12.63 -11.56
CA ASP A 172 -25.52 11.39 -11.70
C ASP A 172 -25.00 11.23 -13.14
N VAL A 173 -23.82 10.64 -13.29
CA VAL A 173 -23.12 10.48 -14.58
C VAL A 173 -22.68 9.03 -14.81
N GLU A 174 -22.96 8.51 -15.99
CA GLU A 174 -22.53 7.19 -16.43
C GLU A 174 -21.46 7.24 -17.54
N ILE A 175 -20.53 6.29 -17.46
CA ILE A 175 -19.35 6.19 -18.32
C ILE A 175 -19.20 4.79 -18.89
N CYS A 176 -19.02 4.71 -20.21
CA CYS A 176 -18.60 3.47 -20.86
C CYS A 176 -17.10 3.22 -20.66
N MET A 177 -16.75 2.33 -19.71
CA MET A 177 -15.36 2.06 -19.31
C MET A 177 -14.50 1.46 -20.43
N SER A 178 -15.13 0.83 -21.42
CA SER A 178 -14.44 0.27 -22.60
C SER A 178 -13.98 1.32 -23.61
N GLU A 179 -14.66 2.47 -23.68
CA GLU A 179 -14.35 3.59 -24.58
C GLU A 179 -13.48 4.67 -23.93
N GLY A 180 -13.24 4.59 -22.61
CA GLY A 180 -12.36 5.48 -21.86
C GLY A 180 -13.03 6.25 -20.72
N GLN A 181 -12.52 7.43 -20.40
CA GLN A 181 -12.94 8.25 -19.24
C GLN A 181 -13.90 9.41 -19.62
N CYS A 182 -14.54 9.33 -20.78
CA CYS A 182 -15.47 10.37 -21.24
C CYS A 182 -16.89 10.11 -20.75
N PRO A 183 -17.62 11.14 -20.31
CA PRO A 183 -19.01 10.96 -19.89
C PRO A 183 -19.85 10.49 -21.08
N THR A 184 -20.72 9.51 -20.84
CA THR A 184 -21.57 8.90 -21.88
C THR A 184 -23.01 9.38 -21.76
N LEU A 185 -23.57 9.27 -20.56
CA LEU A 185 -24.92 9.72 -20.21
C LEU A 185 -24.87 10.46 -18.88
N ALA A 186 -25.80 11.39 -18.68
CA ALA A 186 -26.06 11.94 -17.36
C ALA A 186 -27.53 12.29 -17.21
N VAL A 187 -28.03 12.19 -15.99
CA VAL A 187 -29.40 12.55 -15.64
C VAL A 187 -29.36 13.55 -14.49
N ALA A 188 -30.24 14.54 -14.55
CA ALA A 188 -30.46 15.44 -13.43
C ALA A 188 -31.95 15.63 -13.17
N VAL A 189 -32.30 15.87 -11.91
CA VAL A 189 -33.64 16.30 -11.52
C VAL A 189 -33.55 17.56 -10.69
N SER A 190 -34.45 18.49 -10.97
CA SER A 190 -34.66 19.72 -10.21
C SER A 190 -36.05 19.66 -9.56
N PRO A 191 -36.38 20.60 -8.67
CA PRO A 191 -37.75 20.73 -8.16
C PRO A 191 -38.85 20.87 -9.23
N GLN A 192 -38.51 21.28 -10.46
CA GLN A 192 -39.49 21.63 -11.51
C GLN A 192 -39.46 20.70 -12.72
N CYS A 193 -38.28 20.19 -13.10
CA CYS A 193 -38.05 19.48 -14.36
C CYS A 193 -37.01 18.36 -14.23
N TRP A 194 -37.14 17.37 -15.12
CA TRP A 194 -36.10 16.37 -15.39
C TRP A 194 -35.19 16.84 -16.53
N TYR A 195 -33.96 16.35 -16.52
CA TYR A 195 -32.95 16.65 -17.52
C TYR A 195 -32.19 15.39 -17.91
N SER A 196 -31.91 15.23 -19.20
CA SER A 196 -31.00 14.21 -19.71
C SER A 196 -29.89 14.85 -20.54
N TRP A 197 -28.68 14.34 -20.40
CA TRP A 197 -27.55 14.71 -21.23
C TRP A 197 -27.02 13.48 -21.97
N CYS A 198 -26.89 13.58 -23.29
CA CYS A 198 -26.22 12.55 -24.09
C CYS A 198 -24.92 13.09 -24.67
N SER A 199 -23.87 12.27 -24.58
CA SER A 199 -22.58 12.58 -25.19
C SER A 199 -22.66 12.60 -26.71
N ARG A 200 -21.92 13.50 -27.36
CA ARG A 200 -21.74 13.47 -28.82
C ARG A 200 -21.15 12.14 -29.29
N ARG A 201 -20.31 11.50 -28.47
CA ARG A 201 -19.70 10.19 -28.77
C ARG A 201 -20.73 9.07 -28.84
N LEU A 202 -21.80 9.17 -28.06
CA LEU A 202 -22.88 8.20 -28.07
C LEU A 202 -23.73 8.32 -29.34
N ILE A 203 -24.05 9.55 -29.75
CA ILE A 203 -24.98 9.83 -30.85
C ILE A 203 -24.30 9.83 -32.22
N GLU A 204 -23.09 10.39 -32.33
CA GLU A 204 -22.38 10.50 -33.61
C GLU A 204 -21.56 9.24 -33.94
N ASP A 205 -21.66 8.78 -35.18
CA ASP A 205 -20.80 7.73 -35.73
C ASP A 205 -19.56 8.32 -36.36
N ARG A 206 -18.43 8.25 -35.64
CA ARG A 206 -17.11 8.61 -36.15
C ARG A 206 -16.19 7.40 -36.17
N TYR A 207 -15.32 7.34 -37.18
CA TYR A 207 -14.33 6.27 -37.34
C TYR A 207 -13.28 6.26 -36.22
N THR A 208 -12.90 7.44 -35.71
CA THR A 208 -11.94 7.59 -34.60
C THR A 208 -12.32 8.76 -33.70
N TRP A 209 -12.15 8.56 -32.39
CA TRP A 209 -12.25 9.60 -31.36
C TRP A 209 -10.87 9.86 -30.77
N SER A 210 -10.63 11.08 -30.30
CA SER A 210 -9.41 11.37 -29.54
C SER A 210 -9.48 10.74 -28.16
N ASN A 211 -8.41 10.05 -27.77
CA ASN A 211 -8.25 9.53 -26.41
C ASN A 211 -7.99 10.64 -25.39
N GLN A 212 -7.54 11.81 -25.84
CA GLN A 212 -7.34 12.98 -24.99
C GLN A 212 -8.68 13.67 -24.68
N LEU A 213 -8.93 13.88 -23.40
CA LEU A 213 -10.08 14.61 -22.87
C LEU A 213 -9.87 16.12 -23.01
N SER A 214 -10.86 16.79 -23.59
CA SER A 214 -10.93 18.24 -23.68
C SER A 214 -12.17 18.78 -22.95
N LEU A 215 -12.20 20.08 -22.65
CA LEU A 215 -13.38 20.71 -22.05
C LEU A 215 -14.66 20.56 -22.89
N SER A 216 -14.54 20.33 -24.21
CA SER A 216 -15.70 20.09 -25.08
C SER A 216 -16.31 18.69 -24.95
N ASP A 217 -15.58 17.74 -24.36
CA ASP A 217 -16.08 16.38 -24.10
C ASP A 217 -16.81 16.28 -22.75
N LEU A 218 -16.72 17.30 -21.90
CA LEU A 218 -17.28 17.34 -20.55
C LEU A 218 -18.70 17.92 -20.52
N ILE A 219 -19.43 17.65 -19.44
CA ILE A 219 -20.82 18.05 -19.26
C ILE A 219 -20.86 19.52 -18.80
N PRO A 220 -21.49 20.44 -19.54
CA PRO A 220 -21.68 21.82 -19.10
C PRO A 220 -22.82 21.92 -18.09
N LEU A 221 -22.62 22.63 -16.98
CA LEU A 221 -23.72 22.92 -16.03
C LEU A 221 -23.97 24.42 -15.80
N GLU A 222 -23.07 25.30 -16.27
CA GLU A 222 -23.22 26.75 -16.09
C GLU A 222 -22.84 27.57 -17.32
N THR A 223 -22.27 26.92 -18.36
CA THR A 223 -21.80 27.59 -19.57
C THR A 223 -22.33 26.93 -20.83
N SER A 224 -22.70 27.76 -21.81
CA SER A 224 -22.98 27.27 -23.17
C SER A 224 -21.74 26.59 -23.76
N THR A 225 -21.98 25.58 -24.60
CA THR A 225 -20.95 24.68 -25.15
C THR A 225 -19.83 25.44 -25.87
N ASN A 226 -20.14 26.58 -26.51
CA ASN A 226 -19.19 27.38 -27.31
C ASN A 226 -18.64 28.64 -26.60
N ALA A 227 -18.98 28.87 -25.34
CA ALA A 227 -18.58 30.09 -24.66
C ALA A 227 -17.14 30.02 -24.10
N ASN A 228 -16.24 30.85 -24.63
CA ASN A 228 -14.90 31.04 -24.07
C ASN A 228 -14.95 31.80 -22.73
N CYS A 229 -14.25 31.27 -21.72
CA CYS A 229 -14.28 31.70 -20.31
C CYS A 229 -13.65 33.07 -19.99
N SER A 230 -13.57 33.97 -20.97
CA SER A 230 -12.85 35.24 -20.86
C SER A 230 -13.67 36.41 -20.29
N VAL A 231 -14.98 36.25 -20.09
CA VAL A 231 -15.87 37.32 -19.61
C VAL A 231 -16.04 37.21 -18.09
N LYS A 232 -15.95 38.34 -17.37
CA LYS A 232 -16.33 38.45 -15.95
C LYS A 232 -17.81 38.03 -15.80
N ARG A 233 -18.05 36.74 -15.54
CA ARG A 233 -19.40 36.21 -15.32
C ARG A 233 -19.75 36.31 -13.85
N ASN A 234 -20.97 36.77 -13.58
CA ASN A 234 -21.56 36.70 -12.25
C ASN A 234 -22.00 35.25 -12.02
N TRP A 235 -21.15 34.44 -11.39
CA TRP A 235 -21.48 33.05 -11.06
C TRP A 235 -22.62 33.00 -10.03
N MET A 236 -23.62 32.18 -10.28
CA MET A 236 -24.72 31.90 -9.37
C MET A 236 -24.28 30.86 -8.33
N GLU A 237 -24.69 31.00 -7.07
CA GLU A 237 -24.50 29.94 -6.08
C GLU A 237 -25.42 28.75 -6.39
N ARG A 238 -24.84 27.67 -6.95
CA ARG A 238 -25.55 26.43 -7.29
C ARG A 238 -25.16 25.28 -6.38
N LEU A 239 -26.13 24.43 -6.05
CA LEU A 239 -25.94 23.20 -5.29
C LEU A 239 -26.24 21.99 -6.16
N VAL A 240 -25.29 21.05 -6.19
CA VAL A 240 -25.48 19.73 -6.79
C VAL A 240 -25.41 18.67 -5.69
N VAL A 241 -26.42 17.81 -5.63
CA VAL A 241 -26.47 16.65 -4.73
C VAL A 241 -26.22 15.39 -5.55
N GLY A 242 -25.39 14.50 -5.05
CA GLY A 242 -25.11 13.20 -5.68
C GLY A 242 -24.76 12.13 -4.66
N HIS A 243 -24.57 10.90 -5.13
CA HIS A 243 -24.06 9.80 -4.33
C HIS A 243 -22.66 9.43 -4.81
N ASN A 244 -21.64 9.63 -3.98
CA ASN A 244 -20.24 9.65 -4.43
C ASN A 244 -19.98 10.75 -5.49
N VAL A 245 -20.60 11.92 -5.26
CA VAL A 245 -20.65 13.08 -6.20
C VAL A 245 -19.28 13.56 -6.73
N SER A 246 -18.19 13.22 -6.04
CA SER A 246 -16.84 13.57 -6.47
C SER A 246 -16.46 12.90 -7.81
N PHE A 247 -17.04 11.73 -8.10
CA PHE A 247 -16.91 11.06 -9.38
C PHE A 247 -17.64 11.83 -10.49
N ASP A 248 -18.89 12.21 -10.26
CA ASP A 248 -19.70 13.00 -11.20
C ASP A 248 -19.08 14.38 -11.44
N ARG A 249 -18.57 15.00 -10.37
CA ARG A 249 -17.88 16.29 -10.41
C ARG A 249 -16.72 16.29 -11.41
N ALA A 250 -15.95 15.19 -11.49
CA ALA A 250 -14.83 15.08 -12.42
C ALA A 250 -15.26 15.10 -13.91
N HIS A 251 -16.56 15.07 -14.20
CA HIS A 251 -17.14 15.11 -15.54
C HIS A 251 -17.79 16.45 -15.88
N ILE A 252 -17.80 17.39 -14.93
CA ILE A 252 -18.39 18.73 -15.11
C ILE A 252 -17.33 19.69 -15.65
N LYS A 253 -17.66 20.36 -16.76
CA LYS A 253 -16.76 21.26 -17.50
C LYS A 253 -16.24 22.41 -16.63
N GLU A 254 -17.11 23.09 -15.91
CA GLU A 254 -16.77 24.32 -15.18
C GLU A 254 -15.86 24.10 -13.98
N GLN A 255 -15.76 22.86 -13.50
CA GLN A 255 -14.92 22.49 -12.35
C GLN A 255 -13.43 22.51 -12.67
N TYR A 256 -13.06 22.48 -13.95
CA TYR A 256 -11.68 22.59 -14.42
C TYR A 256 -11.25 24.04 -14.72
N LEU A 257 -12.16 25.01 -14.56
CA LEU A 257 -11.84 26.41 -14.77
C LEU A 257 -11.01 26.95 -13.60
N ILE A 258 -9.90 27.62 -13.93
CA ILE A 258 -8.97 28.16 -12.93
C ILE A 258 -9.64 29.22 -12.03
N LYS A 259 -10.52 30.03 -12.61
CA LYS A 259 -11.46 30.86 -11.83
C LYS A 259 -12.70 30.02 -11.59
N GLY A 260 -12.68 29.28 -10.48
CA GLY A 260 -13.74 28.35 -10.12
C GLY A 260 -15.11 29.01 -10.03
N SER A 261 -16.14 28.23 -10.33
CA SER A 261 -17.52 28.66 -10.15
C SER A 261 -17.93 28.66 -8.67
N LYS A 262 -19.10 29.21 -8.40
CA LYS A 262 -19.72 29.14 -7.07
C LYS A 262 -20.58 27.88 -6.90
N MET A 263 -20.42 26.87 -7.75
CA MET A 263 -21.05 25.58 -7.57
C MET A 263 -20.41 24.84 -6.39
N ARG A 264 -21.24 24.20 -5.57
CA ARG A 264 -20.81 23.31 -4.48
C ARG A 264 -21.57 21.98 -4.56
N PHE A 265 -20.97 20.96 -3.97
CA PHE A 265 -21.46 19.60 -4.02
C PHE A 265 -21.78 19.07 -2.64
N MET A 266 -22.90 18.36 -2.52
CA MET A 266 -23.29 17.62 -1.33
C MET A 266 -23.34 16.13 -1.67
N ASP A 267 -22.61 15.34 -0.89
CA ASP A 267 -22.49 13.90 -1.10
C ASP A 267 -23.30 13.12 -0.06
N THR A 268 -24.33 12.42 -0.53
CA THR A 268 -25.17 11.56 0.33
C THR A 268 -24.37 10.41 0.93
N MET A 269 -23.36 9.90 0.22
CA MET A 269 -22.46 8.86 0.73
C MET A 269 -21.65 9.39 1.92
N SER A 270 -21.00 10.54 1.79
CA SER A 270 -20.27 11.20 2.88
C SER A 270 -21.16 11.48 4.10
N MET A 271 -22.38 11.97 3.89
CA MET A 271 -23.32 12.22 4.99
C MET A 271 -23.73 10.92 5.70
N HIS A 272 -24.06 9.87 4.94
CA HIS A 272 -24.35 8.55 5.50
C HIS A 272 -23.17 8.04 6.35
N MET A 273 -21.93 8.16 5.87
CA MET A 273 -20.74 7.75 6.62
C MET A 273 -20.57 8.52 7.94
N ALA A 274 -20.94 9.81 7.96
CA ALA A 274 -20.87 10.63 9.17
C ALA A 274 -21.96 10.31 10.22
N ILE A 275 -23.07 9.69 9.80
CA ILE A 275 -24.21 9.33 10.65
C ILE A 275 -24.15 7.84 11.06
N SER A 276 -24.13 6.95 10.06
CA SER A 276 -24.28 5.50 10.21
C SER A 276 -23.12 4.71 9.56
N GLY A 277 -21.92 5.29 9.48
CA GLY A 277 -20.75 4.61 8.92
C GLY A 277 -20.20 3.46 9.79
N LEU A 278 -19.57 2.47 9.13
CA LEU A 278 -18.98 1.27 9.77
C LEU A 278 -17.45 1.33 9.84
N THR A 279 -16.87 0.79 10.93
CA THR A 279 -15.42 0.57 11.02
C THR A 279 -14.98 -0.51 10.06
N GLY A 280 -13.68 -0.58 9.73
CA GLY A 280 -13.16 -1.63 8.84
C GLY A 280 -13.53 -3.04 9.32
N PHE A 281 -13.43 -3.29 10.63
CA PHE A 281 -13.82 -4.56 11.23
C PHE A 281 -15.34 -4.78 11.17
N GLN A 282 -16.15 -3.80 11.60
CA GLN A 282 -17.61 -3.92 11.55
C GLN A 282 -18.14 -4.11 10.13
N ARG A 283 -17.54 -3.46 9.13
CA ARG A 283 -17.88 -3.65 7.72
C ARG A 283 -17.67 -5.10 7.28
N SER A 284 -16.56 -5.72 7.68
CA SER A 284 -16.29 -7.14 7.42
C SER A 284 -17.32 -8.06 8.09
N LEU A 285 -17.71 -7.76 9.33
CA LEU A 285 -18.75 -8.51 10.04
C LEU A 285 -20.13 -8.34 9.38
N TRP A 286 -20.49 -7.12 9.01
CA TRP A 286 -21.76 -6.79 8.35
C TRP A 286 -21.87 -7.52 7.00
N MET A 287 -20.80 -7.50 6.20
CA MET A 287 -20.67 -8.26 4.96
C MET A 287 -20.85 -9.76 5.16
N ALA A 288 -20.18 -10.33 6.16
CA ALA A 288 -20.31 -11.75 6.47
C ALA A 288 -21.74 -12.13 6.88
N SER A 289 -22.42 -11.24 7.62
CA SER A 289 -23.79 -11.45 8.08
C SER A 289 -24.83 -11.32 6.96
N LYS A 290 -24.69 -10.35 6.07
CA LYS A 290 -25.69 -10.07 5.01
C LYS A 290 -25.44 -10.86 3.73
N TYR A 291 -24.18 -11.02 3.31
CA TYR A 291 -23.79 -11.67 2.05
C TYR A 291 -23.20 -13.08 2.22
N GLY A 292 -23.11 -13.59 3.45
CA GLY A 292 -22.97 -15.03 3.72
C GLY A 292 -21.73 -15.71 3.14
N LYS A 293 -20.51 -15.32 3.57
CA LYS A 293 -19.34 -16.21 3.43
C LYS A 293 -19.13 -16.98 4.74
N LYS A 294 -19.25 -18.31 4.71
CA LYS A 294 -19.15 -19.23 5.87
C LYS A 294 -17.93 -18.98 6.77
N ARG A 295 -16.79 -18.55 6.21
CA ARG A 295 -15.56 -18.21 6.95
C ARG A 295 -15.71 -16.97 7.85
N GLY A 296 -16.31 -15.89 7.33
CA GLY A 296 -16.52 -14.66 8.11
C GLY A 296 -17.46 -14.92 9.29
N VAL A 297 -18.52 -15.71 9.07
CA VAL A 297 -19.46 -16.12 10.13
C VAL A 297 -18.77 -16.92 11.26
N GLN A 298 -17.66 -17.61 10.97
CA GLN A 298 -16.94 -18.44 11.94
C GLN A 298 -15.95 -17.63 12.79
N GLU A 299 -15.24 -16.68 12.17
CA GLU A 299 -14.43 -15.67 12.87
C GLU A 299 -15.32 -14.76 13.75
N VAL A 300 -16.51 -14.40 13.23
CA VAL A 300 -17.57 -13.70 13.96
C VAL A 300 -17.96 -14.47 15.23
N LYS A 301 -18.24 -15.78 15.11
CA LYS A 301 -18.62 -16.63 16.26
C LYS A 301 -17.53 -16.70 17.33
N GLN A 302 -16.26 -16.75 16.92
CA GLN A 302 -15.12 -16.75 17.85
C GLN A 302 -14.96 -15.41 18.58
N HIS A 303 -15.17 -14.28 17.89
CA HIS A 303 -15.15 -12.96 18.51
C HIS A 303 -16.30 -12.77 19.52
N ILE A 304 -17.51 -13.25 19.19
CA ILE A 304 -18.67 -13.26 20.11
C ILE A 304 -18.34 -14.05 21.39
N GLN A 305 -17.75 -15.24 21.26
CA GLN A 305 -17.37 -16.05 22.42
C GLN A 305 -16.33 -15.37 23.31
N LYS A 306 -15.43 -14.57 22.72
CA LYS A 306 -14.38 -13.86 23.45
C LYS A 306 -14.90 -12.62 24.22
N ASN A 307 -15.93 -11.95 23.68
CA ASN A 307 -16.50 -10.73 24.26
C ASN A 307 -17.75 -10.94 25.14
N GLN A 308 -18.27 -12.16 25.28
CA GLN A 308 -19.36 -12.52 26.22
C GLN A 308 -18.94 -12.49 27.71
N ARG A 309 -17.99 -11.65 28.11
CA ARG A 309 -17.72 -11.39 29.54
C ARG A 309 -18.72 -10.35 30.04
N LYS A 310 -19.83 -10.85 30.61
CA LYS A 310 -20.86 -10.16 31.43
C LYS A 310 -20.73 -8.63 31.50
N SER A 311 -21.42 -7.92 30.61
CA SER A 311 -21.81 -6.53 30.87
C SER A 311 -23.26 -6.51 31.36
N ASP A 312 -23.49 -6.13 32.62
CA ASP A 312 -24.82 -5.77 33.13
C ASP A 312 -25.21 -4.42 32.51
N GLY A 313 -25.95 -4.47 31.41
CA GLY A 313 -26.50 -3.33 30.70
C GLY A 313 -27.78 -3.74 29.96
N PRO A 314 -28.64 -2.79 29.54
CA PRO A 314 -29.88 -3.12 28.86
C PRO A 314 -29.60 -4.00 27.64
N ALA A 315 -30.47 -4.99 27.41
CA ALA A 315 -30.32 -6.04 26.40
C ALA A 315 -30.42 -5.50 24.96
N ILE A 316 -29.46 -4.67 24.57
CA ILE A 316 -29.14 -4.43 23.17
C ILE A 316 -28.42 -5.70 22.72
N SER A 317 -29.06 -6.47 21.84
CA SER A 317 -28.42 -7.64 21.25
C SER A 317 -27.11 -7.18 20.61
N SER A 318 -26.04 -7.95 20.76
CA SER A 318 -24.68 -7.64 20.25
C SER A 318 -24.63 -7.32 18.73
N TRP A 319 -25.74 -7.46 18.02
CA TRP A 319 -25.93 -7.33 16.58
C TRP A 319 -26.94 -6.26 16.15
N ASP A 320 -27.60 -5.54 17.06
CA ASP A 320 -28.63 -4.55 16.67
C ASP A 320 -28.05 -3.43 15.79
N TRP A 321 -26.75 -3.14 15.95
CA TRP A 321 -26.03 -2.16 15.13
C TRP A 321 -25.98 -2.53 13.63
N VAL A 322 -26.12 -3.82 13.26
CA VAL A 322 -26.11 -4.28 11.85
C VAL A 322 -27.35 -3.83 11.09
N ASN A 323 -28.45 -3.57 11.78
CA ASN A 323 -29.71 -3.16 11.16
C ASN A 323 -29.89 -1.64 11.08
N ILE A 324 -29.08 -0.86 11.80
CA ILE A 324 -29.12 0.62 11.81
C ILE A 324 -27.99 1.24 10.97
N SER A 325 -27.22 0.41 10.28
CA SER A 325 -26.05 0.80 9.51
C SER A 325 -25.93 -0.09 8.27
N SER A 326 -25.27 0.44 7.24
CA SER A 326 -25.06 -0.23 5.98
C SER A 326 -23.68 0.11 5.41
N ILE A 327 -23.39 -0.47 4.24
CA ILE A 327 -22.21 -0.08 3.46
C ILE A 327 -22.53 1.07 2.53
N ASN A 328 -21.48 1.66 2.00
CA ASN A 328 -21.54 2.96 1.34
C ASN A 328 -22.11 2.95 -0.09
N ASN A 329 -22.69 1.85 -0.61
CA ASN A 329 -23.24 1.88 -1.96
C ASN A 329 -24.69 2.38 -1.95
N LEU A 330 -25.14 2.99 -3.04
CA LEU A 330 -26.47 3.61 -3.10
C LEU A 330 -27.60 2.61 -2.77
N ALA A 331 -27.53 1.39 -3.30
CA ALA A 331 -28.56 0.37 -3.07
C ALA A 331 -28.72 0.00 -1.58
N ASP A 332 -27.62 -0.21 -0.87
CA ASP A 332 -27.62 -0.57 0.56
C ASP A 332 -27.90 0.63 1.46
N VAL A 333 -27.60 1.86 1.01
CA VAL A 333 -27.97 3.11 1.70
C VAL A 333 -29.46 3.41 1.52
N HIS A 334 -29.98 3.30 0.30
CA HIS A 334 -31.40 3.46 -0.02
C HIS A 334 -32.25 2.44 0.73
N ALA A 335 -31.83 1.17 0.74
CA ALA A 335 -32.49 0.11 1.52
C ALA A 335 -32.51 0.37 3.04
N LEU A 336 -31.50 1.09 3.57
CA LEU A 336 -31.43 1.42 5.01
C LEU A 336 -32.40 2.54 5.41
N TYR A 337 -32.43 3.64 4.64
CA TYR A 337 -33.19 4.84 5.03
C TYR A 337 -34.60 4.88 4.45
N VAL A 338 -34.76 4.52 3.18
CA VAL A 338 -36.03 4.60 2.44
C VAL A 338 -36.74 3.25 2.45
N GLY A 339 -35.96 2.17 2.25
CA GLY A 339 -36.50 0.83 2.01
C GLY A 339 -37.11 0.69 0.62
N GLY A 340 -37.79 -0.42 0.35
CA GLY A 340 -38.45 -0.70 -0.93
C GLY A 340 -37.75 -1.78 -1.79
N PRO A 341 -38.10 -1.88 -3.08
CA PRO A 341 -37.50 -2.86 -3.97
C PRO A 341 -36.00 -2.57 -4.19
N PRO A 342 -35.15 -3.60 -4.30
CA PRO A 342 -33.73 -3.40 -4.51
C PRO A 342 -33.48 -2.71 -5.85
N LEU A 343 -32.56 -1.74 -5.86
CA LEU A 343 -32.07 -1.14 -7.10
C LEU A 343 -31.39 -2.21 -7.96
N GLU A 344 -31.73 -2.23 -9.25
CA GLU A 344 -31.21 -3.20 -10.23
C GLU A 344 -29.71 -2.99 -10.43
N LYS A 345 -28.90 -4.04 -10.30
CA LYS A 345 -27.43 -3.95 -10.40
C LYS A 345 -26.93 -4.36 -11.79
N GLU A 346 -27.80 -4.94 -12.59
CA GLU A 346 -27.48 -5.64 -13.83
C GLU A 346 -27.22 -4.65 -14.97
N ALA A 347 -28.05 -3.61 -15.10
CA ALA A 347 -27.91 -2.56 -16.11
C ALA A 347 -26.55 -1.86 -16.06
N ARG A 348 -26.03 -1.58 -14.85
CA ARG A 348 -24.69 -1.02 -14.63
C ARG A 348 -23.56 -1.83 -15.27
N ASN A 349 -23.70 -3.15 -15.38
CA ASN A 349 -22.65 -3.98 -15.98
C ASN A 349 -22.42 -3.67 -17.46
N LEU A 350 -23.41 -3.11 -18.16
CA LEU A 350 -23.25 -2.69 -19.56
C LEU A 350 -22.31 -1.48 -19.68
N PHE A 351 -22.36 -0.52 -18.75
CA PHE A 351 -21.40 0.59 -18.73
C PHE A 351 -19.98 0.13 -18.38
N VAL A 352 -19.85 -0.89 -17.52
CA VAL A 352 -18.54 -1.39 -17.06
C VAL A 352 -17.88 -2.35 -18.04
N LYS A 353 -18.64 -3.25 -18.66
CA LYS A 353 -18.12 -4.35 -19.50
C LYS A 353 -18.61 -4.31 -20.94
N GLY A 354 -19.70 -3.62 -21.22
CA GLY A 354 -20.27 -3.51 -22.56
C GLY A 354 -19.52 -2.51 -23.45
N SER A 355 -19.93 -2.47 -24.71
CA SER A 355 -19.46 -1.50 -25.71
C SER A 355 -20.46 -0.35 -25.87
N ILE A 356 -20.03 0.74 -26.50
CA ILE A 356 -20.94 1.85 -26.80
C ILE A 356 -22.08 1.45 -27.75
N LYS A 357 -21.90 0.40 -28.55
CA LYS A 357 -22.96 -0.16 -29.40
C LYS A 357 -24.05 -0.81 -28.58
N ASP A 358 -23.69 -1.51 -27.51
CA ASP A 358 -24.66 -2.14 -26.61
C ASP A 358 -25.47 -1.06 -25.88
N ILE A 359 -24.82 0.04 -25.47
CA ILE A 359 -25.47 1.20 -24.86
C ILE A 359 -26.46 1.86 -25.83
N ARG A 360 -26.12 1.94 -27.12
CA ARG A 360 -27.03 2.47 -28.17
C ARG A 360 -28.26 1.59 -28.35
N LEU A 361 -28.12 0.27 -28.26
CA LEU A 361 -29.24 -0.67 -28.42
C LEU A 361 -30.21 -0.61 -27.24
N GLU A 362 -29.69 -0.54 -26.01
CA GLU A 362 -30.49 -0.58 -24.77
C GLU A 362 -30.69 0.82 -24.15
N PHE A 363 -30.64 1.89 -24.96
CA PHE A 363 -30.61 3.27 -24.48
C PHE A 363 -31.75 3.64 -23.53
N GLN A 364 -33.00 3.30 -23.87
CA GLN A 364 -34.16 3.71 -23.08
C GLN A 364 -34.16 3.06 -21.69
N GLU A 365 -33.80 1.79 -21.60
CA GLU A 365 -33.69 1.07 -20.32
C GLU A 365 -32.52 1.62 -19.50
N LEU A 366 -31.38 1.91 -20.13
CA LEU A 366 -30.23 2.51 -19.45
C LEU A 366 -30.51 3.94 -18.94
N MET A 367 -31.23 4.75 -19.71
CA MET A 367 -31.65 6.09 -19.27
C MET A 367 -32.62 6.04 -18.10
N LYS A 368 -33.56 5.09 -18.13
CA LYS A 368 -34.47 4.84 -17.02
C LYS A 368 -33.72 4.37 -15.78
N TYR A 369 -32.72 3.50 -15.94
CA TYR A 369 -31.81 3.10 -14.85
C TYR A 369 -31.11 4.32 -14.23
N CYS A 370 -30.49 5.19 -15.03
CA CYS A 370 -29.84 6.40 -14.54
C CYS A 370 -30.82 7.33 -13.79
N ALA A 371 -32.04 7.48 -14.32
CA ALA A 371 -33.07 8.29 -13.69
C ALA A 371 -33.58 7.71 -12.36
N LEU A 372 -33.66 6.38 -12.25
CA LEU A 372 -33.99 5.70 -10.99
C LEU A 372 -32.89 5.88 -9.94
N ASP A 373 -31.62 5.85 -10.33
CA ASP A 373 -30.50 6.11 -9.41
C ASP A 373 -30.50 7.58 -8.91
N VAL A 374 -30.78 8.55 -9.79
CA VAL A 374 -30.98 9.96 -9.40
C VAL A 374 -32.17 10.12 -8.46
N LYS A 375 -33.29 9.45 -8.74
CA LYS A 375 -34.47 9.45 -7.87
C LYS A 375 -34.16 8.86 -6.50
N ALA A 376 -33.51 7.70 -6.46
CA ALA A 376 -33.10 7.06 -5.21
C ALA A 376 -32.13 7.95 -4.41
N THR A 377 -31.23 8.67 -5.08
CA THR A 377 -30.32 9.64 -4.46
C THR A 377 -31.09 10.82 -3.84
N HIS A 378 -32.12 11.33 -4.51
CA HIS A 378 -33.00 12.37 -3.95
C HIS A 378 -33.73 11.86 -2.70
N GLU A 379 -34.34 10.67 -2.76
CA GLU A 379 -35.05 10.06 -1.63
C GLU A 379 -34.12 9.83 -0.43
N VAL A 380 -32.90 9.34 -0.66
CA VAL A 380 -31.88 9.21 0.39
C VAL A 380 -31.51 10.57 0.96
N PHE A 381 -31.35 11.60 0.12
CA PHE A 381 -31.01 12.94 0.58
C PHE A 381 -32.09 13.52 1.51
N LEU A 382 -33.38 13.31 1.22
CA LEU A 382 -34.50 13.76 2.05
C LEU A 382 -34.39 13.26 3.50
N GLU A 383 -33.99 12.00 3.69
CA GLU A 383 -33.85 11.38 5.01
C GLU A 383 -32.50 11.71 5.67
N VAL A 384 -31.41 11.62 4.91
CA VAL A 384 -30.04 11.71 5.43
C VAL A 384 -29.66 13.14 5.81
N PHE A 385 -30.06 14.14 5.04
CA PHE A 385 -29.61 15.51 5.27
C PHE A 385 -30.13 16.12 6.60
N PRO A 386 -31.43 15.98 6.97
CA PRO A 386 -31.91 16.42 8.28
C PRO A 386 -31.19 15.72 9.44
N LEU A 387 -30.97 14.40 9.34
CA LEU A 387 -30.23 13.62 10.35
C LEU A 387 -28.77 14.08 10.46
N PHE A 388 -28.14 14.42 9.34
CA PHE A 388 -26.80 14.98 9.32
C PHE A 388 -26.75 16.31 10.08
N MET A 389 -27.70 17.20 9.84
CA MET A 389 -27.78 18.51 10.52
C MET A 389 -28.09 18.38 12.02
N GLU A 390 -28.83 17.37 12.44
CA GLU A 390 -29.04 17.05 13.86
C GLU A 390 -27.76 16.52 14.51
N ARG A 391 -27.07 15.60 13.84
CA ARG A 391 -25.84 14.97 14.35
C ARG A 391 -24.63 15.90 14.32
N CYS A 392 -24.62 16.86 13.39
CA CYS A 392 -23.55 17.83 13.16
C CYS A 392 -24.10 19.27 13.13
N PRO A 393 -24.58 19.81 14.27
CA PRO A 393 -25.31 21.08 14.30
C PRO A 393 -24.45 22.32 14.05
N HIS A 394 -23.12 22.17 14.10
CA HIS A 394 -22.21 23.30 13.93
C HIS A 394 -22.05 23.64 12.43
N PRO A 395 -22.31 24.89 12.00
CA PRO A 395 -22.33 25.27 10.57
C PRO A 395 -20.97 25.15 9.89
N VAL A 396 -19.87 25.22 10.65
CA VAL A 396 -18.51 25.02 10.12
C VAL A 396 -18.34 23.63 9.50
N THR A 397 -19.00 22.60 10.04
CA THR A 397 -18.91 21.25 9.48
C THR A 397 -19.42 21.22 8.05
N LEU A 398 -20.60 21.80 7.80
CA LEU A 398 -21.18 21.86 6.46
C LEU A 398 -20.35 22.76 5.53
N ALA A 399 -19.97 23.95 5.99
CA ALA A 399 -19.14 24.86 5.20
C ALA A 399 -17.79 24.22 4.80
N GLY A 400 -17.14 23.52 5.73
CA GLY A 400 -15.91 22.79 5.46
C GLY A 400 -16.10 21.67 4.46
N MET A 401 -17.16 20.87 4.57
CA MET A 401 -17.48 19.82 3.59
C MET A 401 -17.72 20.39 2.19
N LEU A 402 -18.45 21.49 2.06
CA LEU A 402 -18.70 22.15 0.77
C LEU A 402 -17.39 22.61 0.11
N GLU A 403 -16.47 23.21 0.87
CA GLU A 403 -15.18 23.66 0.33
C GLU A 403 -14.23 22.50 0.01
N MET A 404 -14.18 21.47 0.86
CA MET A 404 -13.36 20.28 0.62
C MET A 404 -13.77 19.53 -0.66
N GLY A 405 -15.06 19.56 -1.00
CA GLY A 405 -15.60 18.97 -2.23
C GLY A 405 -15.15 19.62 -3.53
N VAL A 406 -14.57 20.84 -3.47
CA VAL A 406 -14.15 21.62 -4.66
C VAL A 406 -12.62 21.69 -4.78
N SER A 407 -11.91 20.70 -4.25
CA SER A 407 -10.45 20.58 -4.43
C SER A 407 -10.06 20.42 -5.91
N TYR A 408 -8.93 21.00 -6.30
CA TYR A 408 -8.37 20.93 -7.64
C TYR A 408 -6.84 20.86 -7.56
N LEU A 409 -6.21 20.18 -8.53
CA LEU A 409 -4.76 20.02 -8.60
C LEU A 409 -4.29 20.53 -9.97
N PRO A 410 -3.58 21.67 -10.05
CA PRO A 410 -3.04 22.16 -11.31
C PRO A 410 -1.93 21.24 -11.80
N VAL A 411 -1.91 20.97 -13.11
CA VAL A 411 -0.85 20.21 -13.76
C VAL A 411 -0.41 20.88 -15.05
N ASN A 412 0.80 20.57 -15.48
CA ASN A 412 1.33 20.98 -16.77
C ASN A 412 1.92 19.76 -17.50
N GLN A 413 2.55 19.96 -18.65
CA GLN A 413 3.20 18.89 -19.42
C GLN A 413 4.17 18.01 -18.62
N ASN A 414 4.71 18.51 -17.50
CA ASN A 414 5.61 17.73 -16.66
C ASN A 414 4.91 16.51 -16.05
N TRP A 415 3.57 16.47 -16.03
CA TRP A 415 2.82 15.30 -15.60
C TRP A 415 3.03 14.10 -16.52
N GLU A 416 2.89 14.27 -17.84
CA GLU A 416 3.13 13.19 -18.81
C GLU A 416 4.59 12.75 -18.74
N ARG A 417 5.52 13.72 -18.71
CA ARG A 417 6.95 13.47 -18.55
C ARG A 417 7.27 12.70 -17.26
N TYR A 418 6.70 13.10 -16.13
CA TYR A 418 6.90 12.43 -14.84
C TYR A 418 6.41 10.99 -14.88
N LEU A 419 5.24 10.73 -15.48
CA LEU A 419 4.72 9.37 -15.62
C LEU A 419 5.65 8.50 -16.48
N ASP A 420 6.10 9.02 -17.62
CA ASP A 420 6.97 8.29 -18.54
C ASP A 420 8.35 8.03 -17.94
N GLU A 421 8.97 9.04 -17.31
CA GLU A 421 10.28 8.91 -16.66
C GLU A 421 10.23 7.97 -15.45
N ALA A 422 9.20 8.07 -14.61
CA ALA A 422 9.02 7.17 -13.47
C ALA A 422 8.76 5.73 -13.91
N GLN A 423 7.97 5.53 -14.97
CA GLN A 423 7.69 4.21 -15.52
C GLN A 423 8.93 3.60 -16.20
N SER A 424 9.68 4.39 -16.96
CA SER A 424 10.96 3.95 -17.56
C SER A 424 11.96 3.54 -16.49
N THR A 425 12.15 4.36 -15.45
CA THR A 425 13.05 4.06 -14.32
C THR A 425 12.63 2.77 -13.60
N TYR A 426 11.33 2.58 -13.38
CA TYR A 426 10.81 1.34 -12.80
C TYR A 426 11.13 0.12 -13.67
N GLU A 427 10.95 0.21 -14.99
CA GLU A 427 11.23 -0.88 -15.92
C GLU A 427 12.73 -1.20 -16.02
N GLU A 428 13.58 -0.18 -16.01
CA GLU A 428 15.04 -0.32 -15.97
C GLU A 428 15.50 -1.04 -14.69
N LEU A 429 15.03 -0.58 -13.52
CA LEU A 429 15.31 -1.22 -12.24
C LEU A 429 14.77 -2.66 -12.21
N GLN A 430 13.58 -2.93 -12.76
CA GLN A 430 13.07 -4.29 -12.87
C GLN A 430 13.96 -5.19 -13.75
N LYS A 431 14.46 -4.66 -14.87
CA LYS A 431 15.39 -5.39 -15.75
C LYS A 431 16.72 -5.65 -15.04
N GLU A 432 17.27 -4.67 -14.32
CA GLU A 432 18.49 -4.80 -13.52
C GLU A 432 18.35 -5.86 -12.42
N MET A 433 17.25 -5.81 -11.67
CA MET A 433 16.92 -6.80 -10.63
C MET A 433 16.77 -8.19 -11.25
N LYS A 434 16.06 -8.32 -12.38
CA LYS A 434 15.91 -9.60 -13.08
C LYS A 434 17.26 -10.16 -13.52
N LYS A 435 18.15 -9.32 -14.04
CA LYS A 435 19.52 -9.72 -14.41
C LYS A 435 20.33 -10.19 -13.19
N SER A 436 20.22 -9.49 -12.07
CA SER A 436 20.89 -9.88 -10.81
C SER A 436 20.39 -11.25 -10.33
N LEU A 437 19.07 -11.49 -10.37
CA LEU A 437 18.48 -12.78 -10.04
C LEU A 437 18.91 -13.89 -11.02
N MET A 438 19.03 -13.58 -12.31
CA MET A 438 19.52 -14.53 -13.32
C MET A 438 20.97 -14.95 -13.03
N ASN A 439 21.83 -14.00 -12.64
CA ASN A 439 23.21 -14.28 -12.25
C ASN A 439 23.25 -15.21 -11.02
N LEU A 440 22.47 -14.91 -9.98
CA LEU A 440 22.37 -15.77 -8.78
C LEU A 440 21.92 -17.19 -9.12
N ALA A 441 20.95 -17.34 -10.03
CA ALA A 441 20.51 -18.66 -10.48
C ALA A 441 21.60 -19.40 -11.27
N ASN A 442 22.37 -18.70 -12.10
CA ASN A 442 23.50 -19.28 -12.83
C ASN A 442 24.61 -19.71 -11.87
N ASP A 443 24.96 -18.87 -10.90
CA ASP A 443 26.00 -19.14 -9.91
C ASP A 443 25.60 -20.31 -9.02
N ALA A 444 24.35 -20.36 -8.55
CA ALA A 444 23.82 -21.50 -7.84
C ALA A 444 23.91 -22.79 -8.66
N CYS A 445 23.63 -22.76 -9.96
CA CYS A 445 23.74 -23.95 -10.81
C CYS A 445 25.16 -24.56 -10.85
N GLN A 446 26.21 -23.77 -10.59
CA GLN A 446 27.59 -24.26 -10.55
C GLN A 446 27.84 -25.21 -9.36
N PHE A 447 27.04 -25.13 -8.29
CA PHE A 447 27.15 -25.99 -7.10
C PHE A 447 26.80 -27.46 -7.37
N LEU A 448 26.24 -27.78 -8.54
CA LEU A 448 26.11 -29.15 -9.01
C LEU A 448 27.48 -29.84 -9.15
N ASN A 449 28.53 -29.07 -9.45
CA ASN A 449 29.88 -29.61 -9.57
C ASN A 449 30.43 -29.96 -8.17
N GLY A 450 30.67 -31.25 -7.93
CA GLY A 450 31.24 -31.72 -6.66
C GLY A 450 30.24 -31.79 -5.50
N ASP A 451 28.93 -31.80 -5.78
CA ASP A 451 27.85 -31.89 -4.77
C ASP A 451 27.90 -30.80 -3.68
N ALA A 452 28.52 -29.66 -3.96
CA ALA A 452 28.71 -28.57 -3.00
C ALA A 452 27.38 -27.99 -2.47
N TYR A 453 26.29 -28.16 -3.21
CA TYR A 453 24.96 -27.73 -2.79
C TYR A 453 24.45 -28.44 -1.52
N LYS A 454 24.99 -29.61 -1.16
CA LYS A 454 24.59 -30.37 0.05
C LYS A 454 25.03 -29.68 1.34
N GLU A 455 26.11 -28.90 1.27
CA GLU A 455 26.69 -28.17 2.39
C GLU A 455 26.07 -26.77 2.56
N ASP A 456 25.33 -26.27 1.55
CA ASP A 456 24.74 -24.93 1.55
C ASP A 456 23.36 -24.93 2.21
N PRO A 457 23.13 -24.19 3.32
CA PRO A 457 21.87 -24.21 4.09
C PRO A 457 20.62 -23.74 3.34
N TRP A 458 20.77 -23.06 2.20
CA TRP A 458 19.65 -22.57 1.40
C TRP A 458 19.33 -23.44 0.18
N LEU A 459 20.30 -24.23 -0.30
CA LEU A 459 20.20 -24.96 -1.58
C LEU A 459 20.06 -26.48 -1.45
N TRP A 460 20.36 -27.04 -0.28
CA TRP A 460 20.39 -28.49 -0.04
C TRP A 460 19.05 -29.22 -0.30
N ASP A 461 17.92 -28.53 -0.11
CA ASP A 461 16.58 -29.10 -0.23
C ASP A 461 15.93 -28.92 -1.62
N LEU A 462 16.69 -28.44 -2.60
CA LEU A 462 16.22 -28.22 -3.98
C LEU A 462 16.31 -29.49 -4.85
N GLU A 463 15.56 -29.51 -5.95
CA GLU A 463 15.54 -30.62 -6.93
C GLU A 463 16.78 -30.61 -7.86
N TRP A 464 17.86 -31.29 -7.47
CA TRP A 464 19.11 -31.34 -8.23
C TRP A 464 19.20 -32.43 -9.32
N ASP A 465 18.14 -33.23 -9.50
CA ASP A 465 18.12 -34.30 -10.51
C ASP A 465 18.32 -33.78 -11.94
N THR A 466 19.28 -34.37 -12.65
CA THR A 466 19.59 -34.03 -14.05
C THR A 466 18.90 -34.99 -15.02
N GLN A 467 18.55 -34.47 -16.20
CA GLN A 467 18.01 -35.31 -17.26
C GLN A 467 19.14 -35.91 -18.09
N GLU A 468 19.20 -37.24 -18.14
CA GLU A 468 20.10 -37.97 -19.02
C GLU A 468 19.78 -37.75 -20.51
N PHE A 469 20.84 -37.62 -21.31
CA PHE A 469 20.77 -37.41 -22.74
C PHE A 469 20.33 -38.68 -23.47
N LYS A 470 19.21 -38.63 -24.22
CA LYS A 470 18.66 -39.80 -24.93
C LYS A 470 19.03 -39.78 -26.41
N GLN A 471 20.03 -40.59 -26.78
CA GLN A 471 20.46 -40.80 -28.17
C GLN A 471 19.47 -41.65 -28.99
N LYS A 472 19.51 -41.51 -30.33
CA LYS A 472 18.76 -42.37 -31.24
C LYS A 472 19.34 -43.78 -31.24
N LYS A 473 18.66 -44.74 -30.58
CA LYS A 473 19.00 -46.16 -30.73
C LYS A 473 18.73 -46.62 -32.17
N THR A 474 19.71 -47.23 -32.81
CA THR A 474 19.56 -47.95 -34.07
C THR A 474 18.57 -49.11 -33.85
N LYS A 475 17.49 -49.18 -34.63
CA LYS A 475 16.62 -50.37 -34.64
C LYS A 475 17.40 -51.50 -35.31
N VAL A 476 17.98 -52.40 -34.54
CA VAL A 476 18.46 -53.69 -35.08
C VAL A 476 17.21 -54.47 -35.49
N SER A 477 17.04 -54.70 -36.80
CA SER A 477 15.93 -55.52 -37.29
C SER A 477 16.09 -56.96 -36.80
N LYS A 478 14.98 -57.62 -36.46
CA LYS A 478 14.95 -59.00 -35.94
C LYS A 478 15.72 -59.99 -36.83
N ARG A 479 15.81 -59.71 -38.14
CA ARG A 479 16.58 -60.48 -39.15
C ARG A 479 18.09 -60.52 -38.94
N GLN A 480 18.69 -59.51 -38.30
CA GLN A 480 20.16 -59.48 -38.06
C GLN A 480 20.57 -60.19 -36.76
N LYS A 481 19.61 -60.46 -35.86
CA LYS A 481 19.89 -61.18 -34.61
C LYS A 481 20.04 -62.68 -34.86
N GLU A 482 19.19 -63.24 -35.72
CA GLU A 482 19.24 -64.64 -36.15
C GLU A 482 20.48 -64.95 -36.99
N ALA A 483 21.01 -63.98 -37.76
CA ALA A 483 22.25 -64.13 -38.52
C ALA A 483 23.53 -64.06 -37.66
N ARG A 484 23.48 -63.46 -36.46
CA ARG A 484 24.61 -63.40 -35.53
C ARG A 484 24.75 -64.66 -34.69
N GLU A 485 23.63 -65.26 -34.26
CA GLU A 485 23.65 -66.52 -33.50
C GLU A 485 24.12 -67.73 -34.34
N GLY A 486 23.99 -67.66 -35.67
CA GLY A 486 24.53 -68.68 -36.59
C GLY A 486 26.03 -68.56 -36.90
N LEU A 487 26.66 -67.40 -36.66
CA LEU A 487 28.08 -67.18 -36.96
C LEU A 487 29.00 -67.29 -35.73
N GLU A 488 28.46 -67.26 -34.51
CA GLU A 488 29.25 -67.36 -33.26
C GLU A 488 29.68 -68.79 -32.87
N ILE A 489 29.31 -69.83 -33.65
CA ILE A 489 29.82 -71.20 -33.45
C ILE A 489 31.11 -71.46 -34.27
N ALA A 490 31.48 -70.58 -35.20
CA ALA A 490 32.65 -70.79 -36.06
C ALA A 490 33.50 -69.52 -36.19
N LEU A 491 34.28 -69.21 -35.15
CA LEU A 491 35.73 -68.91 -35.23
C LEU A 491 36.18 -68.34 -33.88
N GLY A 492 36.87 -69.19 -33.11
CA GLY A 492 37.79 -68.72 -32.08
C GLY A 492 39.13 -68.33 -32.70
N ASN A 493 39.79 -67.36 -32.05
CA ASN A 493 41.22 -67.01 -32.15
C ASN A 493 41.73 -66.43 -33.48
N ASN A 494 41.97 -65.11 -33.53
CA ASN A 494 43.32 -64.55 -33.37
C ASN A 494 43.34 -63.02 -33.62
N LEU A 495 44.28 -62.37 -32.93
CA LEU A 495 44.62 -60.95 -32.98
C LEU A 495 45.63 -60.62 -34.10
N LEU A 496 45.44 -59.44 -34.71
CA LEU A 496 46.43 -58.51 -35.30
C LEU A 496 47.19 -58.86 -36.60
N SER A 497 47.58 -57.76 -37.27
CA SER A 497 48.37 -57.58 -38.52
C SER A 497 47.53 -57.67 -39.82
N ASP A 498 47.66 -56.82 -40.85
CA ASP A 498 48.85 -56.18 -41.42
C ASP A 498 48.58 -54.88 -42.23
N LEU A 499 49.71 -54.22 -42.51
CA LEU A 499 49.97 -53.02 -43.29
C LEU A 499 49.86 -53.24 -44.82
N HIS A 500 49.48 -52.16 -45.52
CA HIS A 500 49.91 -51.74 -46.87
C HIS A 500 49.91 -52.76 -48.04
N GLU A 501 48.96 -52.59 -48.97
CA GLU A 501 49.22 -52.81 -50.40
C GLU A 501 48.70 -51.62 -51.22
N ASP A 502 49.56 -51.16 -52.12
CA ASP A 502 49.39 -50.06 -53.07
C ASP A 502 48.48 -50.50 -54.23
N PRO A 503 47.34 -49.83 -54.50
CA PRO A 503 46.52 -50.20 -55.64
C PRO A 503 47.11 -49.56 -56.90
N GLY A 504 47.61 -50.41 -57.81
CA GLY A 504 47.93 -50.01 -59.18
C GLY A 504 46.74 -49.31 -59.87
N PRO A 505 46.97 -48.55 -60.95
CA PRO A 505 45.96 -47.67 -61.53
C PRO A 505 44.75 -48.47 -62.06
N PRO A 506 43.52 -47.96 -61.87
CA PRO A 506 42.30 -48.70 -62.19
C PRO A 506 42.00 -48.70 -63.70
N THR A 507 41.49 -49.83 -64.18
CA THR A 507 40.96 -50.03 -65.54
C THR A 507 39.60 -49.31 -65.71
N GLU A 508 39.30 -48.84 -66.92
CA GLU A 508 38.16 -47.97 -67.34
C GLU A 508 36.71 -48.45 -67.02
N GLU A 509 36.51 -49.49 -66.21
CA GLU A 509 35.17 -49.97 -65.81
C GLU A 509 34.74 -49.54 -64.39
N GLN A 510 35.55 -48.76 -63.67
CA GLN A 510 35.24 -48.30 -62.31
C GLN A 510 34.55 -46.92 -62.21
N GLU A 511 34.19 -46.27 -63.32
CA GLU A 511 33.52 -44.94 -63.33
C GLU A 511 32.02 -44.96 -62.95
N SER A 512 31.48 -46.09 -62.50
CA SER A 512 30.09 -46.18 -62.01
C SER A 512 29.96 -46.32 -60.49
N GLN A 513 30.98 -45.90 -59.73
CA GLN A 513 30.84 -45.76 -58.28
C GLN A 513 30.32 -44.36 -57.89
N PRO A 514 29.40 -44.24 -56.91
CA PRO A 514 28.96 -42.95 -56.41
C PRO A 514 30.18 -42.15 -55.94
N PRO A 515 30.21 -40.82 -56.14
CA PRO A 515 31.38 -40.00 -55.84
C PRO A 515 31.82 -40.25 -54.40
N ILE A 516 33.13 -40.41 -54.18
CA ILE A 516 33.74 -40.74 -52.86
C ILE A 516 33.21 -39.80 -51.77
N SER A 517 32.93 -38.53 -52.12
CA SER A 517 32.33 -37.54 -51.24
C SER A 517 30.93 -37.92 -50.72
N LYS A 518 30.10 -38.57 -51.56
CA LYS A 518 28.75 -39.04 -51.21
C LYS A 518 28.82 -40.31 -50.35
N THR A 519 29.73 -41.22 -50.67
CA THR A 519 29.99 -42.43 -49.87
C THR A 519 30.60 -42.07 -48.50
N TYR A 520 31.47 -41.07 -48.46
CA TYR A 520 32.04 -40.50 -47.23
C TYR A 520 30.98 -39.75 -46.42
N LEU A 521 30.10 -38.97 -47.07
CA LEU A 521 28.95 -38.32 -46.43
C LEU A 521 27.95 -39.32 -45.88
N GLU A 522 27.66 -40.41 -46.60
CA GLU A 522 26.78 -41.49 -46.12
C GLU A 522 27.44 -42.24 -44.96
N ASN A 523 28.74 -42.51 -45.02
CA ASN A 523 29.49 -43.07 -43.89
C ASN A 523 29.51 -42.14 -42.68
N LEU A 524 29.72 -40.84 -42.89
CA LEU A 524 29.62 -39.81 -41.84
C LEU A 524 28.21 -39.77 -41.26
N LYS A 525 27.19 -39.73 -42.12
CA LYS A 525 25.77 -39.70 -41.74
C LYS A 525 25.40 -40.96 -40.97
N ASN A 526 25.86 -42.14 -41.37
CA ASN A 526 25.64 -43.40 -40.66
C ASN A 526 26.41 -43.50 -39.34
N LYS A 527 27.60 -42.88 -39.24
CA LYS A 527 28.37 -42.78 -38.00
C LYS A 527 27.83 -41.71 -37.03
N THR A 528 27.26 -40.61 -37.54
CA THR A 528 26.74 -39.49 -36.74
C THR A 528 25.26 -39.64 -36.38
N LEU A 529 24.44 -40.34 -37.19
CA LEU A 529 23.01 -40.56 -36.90
C LEU A 529 22.71 -41.20 -35.53
N PRO A 530 23.47 -42.21 -35.06
CA PRO A 530 23.29 -42.78 -33.73
C PRO A 530 23.63 -41.79 -32.62
N SER A 531 24.58 -40.89 -32.87
CA SER A 531 25.01 -39.84 -31.95
C SER A 531 24.07 -38.64 -31.91
N LEU A 532 23.13 -38.53 -32.85
CA LEU A 532 22.13 -37.45 -32.85
C LEU A 532 21.06 -37.69 -31.75
N PRO A 533 20.62 -36.62 -31.05
CA PRO A 533 19.55 -36.72 -30.07
C PRO A 533 18.24 -37.21 -30.69
N LYS A 534 17.50 -38.06 -29.94
CA LYS A 534 16.21 -38.61 -30.38
C LYS A 534 15.10 -37.54 -30.46
N ARG A 535 15.17 -36.55 -29.59
CA ARG A 535 14.33 -35.34 -29.50
C ARG A 535 15.20 -34.22 -28.92
N THR A 536 14.99 -32.97 -29.33
CA THR A 536 15.63 -31.81 -28.68
C THR A 536 15.16 -31.77 -27.22
N GLN A 537 16.03 -32.21 -26.30
CA GLN A 537 15.78 -32.14 -24.86
C GLN A 537 16.10 -30.72 -24.38
N HIS A 538 15.25 -30.16 -23.52
CA HIS A 538 15.44 -28.81 -22.98
C HIS A 538 16.52 -28.86 -21.89
N LEU A 539 17.68 -28.26 -22.18
CA LEU A 539 18.85 -28.13 -21.30
C LEU A 539 19.24 -29.43 -20.55
N PRO A 540 19.61 -30.52 -21.27
CA PRO A 540 20.07 -31.76 -20.63
C PRO A 540 21.32 -31.49 -19.77
N GLY A 541 21.46 -32.21 -18.65
CA GLY A 541 22.56 -32.02 -17.68
C GLY A 541 22.37 -30.89 -16.65
N HIS A 542 21.33 -30.06 -16.76
CA HIS A 542 21.01 -29.04 -15.76
C HIS A 542 19.95 -29.53 -14.75
N PRO A 543 19.96 -29.04 -13.50
CA PRO A 543 19.03 -29.48 -12.47
C PRO A 543 17.58 -29.11 -12.82
N GLY A 544 16.63 -29.88 -12.29
CA GLY A 544 15.19 -29.72 -12.57
C GLY A 544 14.66 -28.32 -12.27
N TRP A 545 15.08 -27.71 -11.15
CA TRP A 545 14.66 -26.36 -10.77
C TRP A 545 15.17 -25.30 -11.74
N TYR A 546 16.41 -25.41 -12.25
CA TYR A 546 17.02 -24.43 -13.14
C TYR A 546 16.40 -24.47 -14.55
N ARG A 547 16.09 -25.67 -15.03
CA ARG A 547 15.38 -25.86 -16.31
C ARG A 547 13.99 -25.20 -16.28
N LYS A 548 13.28 -25.27 -15.15
CA LYS A 548 11.97 -24.60 -14.98
C LYS A 548 12.08 -23.07 -15.07
N LEU A 549 13.25 -22.47 -14.79
CA LEU A 549 13.49 -21.03 -14.92
C LEU A 549 13.84 -20.58 -16.34
N CYS A 550 14.26 -21.50 -17.21
CA CYS A 550 14.67 -21.17 -18.57
C CYS A 550 13.48 -21.31 -19.53
N PRO A 551 13.17 -20.29 -20.36
CA PRO A 551 12.13 -20.43 -21.37
C PRO A 551 12.47 -21.53 -22.39
N LYS A 552 11.44 -22.11 -23.01
CA LYS A 552 11.62 -23.12 -24.06
C LYS A 552 11.97 -22.43 -25.38
N LEU A 553 12.74 -23.10 -26.23
CA LEU A 553 13.20 -22.53 -27.51
C LEU A 553 12.04 -22.14 -28.46
N ASP A 554 10.86 -22.75 -28.27
CA ASP A 554 9.65 -22.49 -29.06
C ASP A 554 8.84 -21.27 -28.54
N ASP A 555 9.29 -20.60 -27.47
CA ASP A 555 8.61 -19.48 -26.83
C ASP A 555 8.93 -18.14 -27.55
N PRO A 556 7.93 -17.31 -27.90
CA PRO A 556 8.16 -15.98 -28.49
C PRO A 556 9.03 -15.05 -27.64
N GLU A 557 9.00 -15.21 -26.30
CA GLU A 557 9.79 -14.43 -25.35
C GLU A 557 11.08 -15.15 -24.93
N TRP A 558 11.62 -16.04 -25.77
CA TRP A 558 12.83 -16.78 -25.44
C TRP A 558 14.03 -15.86 -25.23
N VAL A 559 14.67 -15.99 -24.07
CA VAL A 559 15.92 -15.33 -23.69
C VAL A 559 16.90 -16.40 -23.20
N PRO A 560 18.19 -16.31 -23.54
CA PRO A 560 19.19 -17.24 -23.00
C PRO A 560 19.28 -17.13 -21.47
N GLY A 561 19.26 -18.28 -20.79
CA GLY A 561 19.40 -18.39 -19.33
C GLY A 561 18.06 -18.39 -18.57
N PRO A 562 18.09 -18.23 -17.23
CA PRO A 562 16.93 -18.38 -16.35
C PRO A 562 16.00 -17.15 -16.37
N GLY A 563 15.45 -16.82 -17.55
CA GLY A 563 14.64 -15.62 -17.79
C GLY A 563 13.25 -15.59 -17.14
N LEU A 564 12.77 -16.69 -16.54
CA LEU A 564 11.45 -16.76 -15.89
C LEU A 564 11.50 -16.47 -14.38
N ILE A 565 12.69 -16.18 -13.83
CA ILE A 565 12.86 -15.90 -12.40
C ILE A 565 12.12 -14.62 -11.97
N SER A 566 11.44 -14.68 -10.82
CA SER A 566 10.76 -13.53 -10.22
C SER A 566 10.75 -13.58 -8.69
N LEU A 567 10.58 -12.43 -8.03
CA LEU A 567 10.47 -12.35 -6.57
C LEU A 567 9.27 -13.11 -5.98
N GLN A 568 8.27 -13.45 -6.79
CA GLN A 568 7.11 -14.22 -6.34
C GLN A 568 7.41 -15.72 -6.19
N MET A 569 8.49 -16.20 -6.81
CA MET A 569 8.87 -17.60 -6.73
C MET A 569 9.44 -17.93 -5.35
N ARG A 570 9.04 -19.10 -4.80
CA ARG A 570 9.57 -19.62 -3.52
C ARG A 570 11.08 -19.88 -3.55
N LEU A 571 11.63 -20.09 -4.73
CA LEU A 571 13.06 -20.31 -4.95
C LEU A 571 13.89 -19.04 -4.75
N THR A 572 13.33 -17.86 -5.03
CA THR A 572 14.08 -16.60 -5.08
C THR A 572 14.69 -16.20 -3.72
N PRO A 573 13.99 -16.27 -2.58
CA PRO A 573 14.60 -16.02 -1.27
C PRO A 573 15.79 -16.94 -0.94
N LYS A 574 15.77 -18.18 -1.44
CA LYS A 574 16.85 -19.16 -1.25
C LYS A 574 18.07 -18.84 -2.12
N LEU A 575 17.84 -18.53 -3.40
CA LEU A 575 18.91 -18.09 -4.31
C LEU A 575 19.59 -16.80 -3.84
N MET A 576 18.84 -15.91 -3.20
CA MET A 576 19.35 -14.67 -2.60
C MET A 576 19.97 -14.87 -1.20
N ARG A 577 20.00 -16.11 -0.68
CA ARG A 577 20.55 -16.48 0.63
C ARG A 577 20.08 -15.54 1.75
N LEU A 578 18.77 -15.29 1.80
CA LEU A 578 18.21 -14.36 2.77
C LEU A 578 18.33 -14.87 4.20
N THR A 579 18.59 -13.94 5.12
CA THR A 579 18.74 -14.17 6.56
C THR A 579 17.76 -13.31 7.36
N TRP A 580 17.33 -13.83 8.52
CA TRP A 580 16.56 -13.13 9.55
C TRP A 580 17.39 -13.05 10.83
N ASP A 581 17.80 -11.85 11.24
CA ASP A 581 18.70 -11.60 12.37
C ASP A 581 19.97 -12.50 12.35
N GLY A 582 20.51 -12.75 11.16
CA GLY A 582 21.69 -13.59 10.94
C GLY A 582 21.40 -15.09 10.75
N TYR A 583 20.15 -15.54 10.87
CA TYR A 583 19.77 -16.94 10.66
C TYR A 583 19.17 -17.19 9.26
N PRO A 584 19.46 -18.31 8.58
CA PRO A 584 18.98 -18.58 7.23
C PRO A 584 17.46 -18.76 7.17
N LEU A 585 16.83 -18.15 6.16
CA LEU A 585 15.42 -18.36 5.86
C LEU A 585 15.15 -19.74 5.28
N TYR A 586 14.08 -20.37 5.75
CA TYR A 586 13.61 -21.68 5.29
C TYR A 586 12.10 -21.67 5.06
N TYR A 587 11.64 -22.40 4.04
CA TYR A 587 10.21 -22.52 3.71
C TYR A 587 9.69 -23.90 4.12
N SER A 588 8.70 -23.92 5.01
CA SER A 588 7.95 -25.13 5.35
C SER A 588 6.61 -25.15 4.62
N GLU A 589 6.21 -26.30 4.06
CA GLU A 589 4.91 -26.43 3.38
C GLU A 589 3.73 -26.19 4.30
N LYS A 590 3.85 -26.55 5.58
CA LYS A 590 2.80 -26.43 6.59
C LYS A 590 2.72 -25.03 7.21
N TYR A 591 3.88 -24.40 7.43
CA TYR A 591 4.00 -23.17 8.22
C TYR A 591 4.43 -21.93 7.42
N GLY A 592 4.75 -22.08 6.14
CA GLY A 592 5.25 -21.00 5.30
C GLY A 592 6.70 -20.63 5.62
N TRP A 593 7.04 -19.36 5.44
CA TRP A 593 8.40 -18.86 5.68
C TRP A 593 8.73 -18.70 7.17
N GLY A 594 9.92 -19.17 7.52
CA GLY A 594 10.54 -19.03 8.84
C GLY A 594 12.06 -18.99 8.73
N TYR A 595 12.75 -19.13 9.86
CA TYR A 595 14.21 -19.18 9.91
C TYR A 595 14.68 -20.34 10.80
N LEU A 596 15.90 -20.83 10.53
CA LEU A 596 16.49 -21.97 11.22
C LEU A 596 17.51 -21.50 12.26
N VAL A 597 17.32 -21.94 13.52
CA VAL A 597 18.22 -21.63 14.64
C VAL A 597 18.89 -22.93 15.10
N PRO A 598 20.23 -23.00 15.18
CA PRO A 598 20.93 -24.21 15.61
C PRO A 598 20.73 -24.46 17.11
N GLY A 599 20.87 -25.73 17.54
CA GLY A 599 20.84 -26.12 18.96
C GLY A 599 19.77 -27.15 19.34
N ARG A 600 19.09 -27.74 18.36
CA ARG A 600 18.07 -28.76 18.59
C ARG A 600 18.71 -30.14 18.78
N LYS A 601 18.75 -30.66 20.01
CA LYS A 601 19.47 -31.91 20.34
C LYS A 601 18.67 -33.19 20.07
N ASP A 602 17.35 -33.11 20.03
CA ASP A 602 16.41 -34.24 19.86
C ASP A 602 16.35 -34.77 18.41
N ASN A 603 16.77 -33.98 17.41
CA ASN A 603 16.71 -34.34 15.99
C ASN A 603 18.10 -34.51 15.34
N LEU A 604 19.12 -34.84 16.13
CA LEU A 604 20.41 -35.25 15.59
C LEU A 604 20.30 -36.74 15.23
N LEU A 605 20.53 -37.08 13.96
CA LEU A 605 20.68 -38.48 13.56
C LEU A 605 21.91 -39.00 14.30
N ALA A 606 21.70 -39.87 15.29
CA ALA A 606 22.79 -40.56 15.94
C ALA A 606 23.47 -41.46 14.90
N SER A 607 24.63 -41.05 14.39
CA SER A 607 25.63 -42.02 13.94
C SER A 607 26.06 -42.79 15.21
N PRO A 608 25.94 -44.12 15.27
CA PRO A 608 26.29 -44.89 16.46
C PRO A 608 27.80 -45.01 16.72
N GLU A 609 28.63 -44.05 16.28
CA GLU A 609 30.09 -44.11 16.45
C GLU A 609 30.75 -42.78 16.89
N ASP A 610 30.03 -41.65 16.94
CA ASP A 610 30.61 -40.36 17.38
C ASP A 610 30.30 -39.99 18.84
N ALA A 611 29.81 -40.95 19.64
CA ALA A 611 29.56 -40.79 21.07
C ALA A 611 30.81 -40.98 21.95
N GLU A 612 32.02 -40.78 21.41
CA GLU A 612 33.17 -40.42 22.22
C GLU A 612 33.38 -38.91 22.15
N ALA A 613 32.92 -38.25 23.22
CA ALA A 613 33.17 -36.86 23.48
C ALA A 613 34.68 -36.55 23.35
N ILE A 614 35.08 -35.89 22.27
CA ILE A 614 36.32 -35.12 22.25
C ILE A 614 36.04 -33.84 23.06
N PRO A 615 36.62 -33.67 24.26
CA PRO A 615 36.40 -32.46 25.04
C PRO A 615 37.15 -31.30 24.37
N CYS A 616 36.52 -30.12 24.41
CA CYS A 616 37.08 -28.82 24.03
C CYS A 616 38.61 -28.70 24.27
N PRO A 617 39.43 -28.28 23.26
CA PRO A 617 40.89 -28.22 23.36
C PRO A 617 41.42 -27.27 24.45
N TYR A 618 40.57 -26.40 25.00
CA TYR A 618 40.99 -25.36 25.94
C TYR A 618 41.05 -25.83 27.41
N ARG A 619 40.42 -26.96 27.77
CA ARG A 619 40.42 -27.46 29.16
C ARG A 619 41.52 -28.48 29.48
N TYR A 620 42.19 -29.03 28.47
CA TYR A 620 43.25 -30.03 28.66
C TYR A 620 44.62 -29.40 28.98
N VAL A 621 44.86 -28.18 28.48
CA VAL A 621 46.12 -27.44 28.72
C VAL A 621 46.26 -27.03 30.20
N THR A 622 45.16 -26.71 30.87
CA THR A 622 45.17 -26.38 32.31
C THR A 622 45.32 -27.59 33.22
N PHE A 623 44.91 -28.79 32.78
CA PHE A 623 45.02 -30.01 33.60
C PHE A 623 46.40 -30.66 33.50
N ILE A 624 47.02 -30.65 32.31
CA ILE A 624 48.38 -31.18 32.12
C ILE A 624 49.44 -30.29 32.79
N CYS A 625 49.25 -28.97 32.81
CA CYS A 625 50.18 -28.06 33.50
C CYS A 625 50.19 -28.22 35.04
N MET A 626 49.17 -28.86 35.63
CA MET A 626 49.08 -29.02 37.08
C MET A 626 49.62 -30.38 37.58
N VAL A 627 49.74 -31.39 36.71
CA VAL A 627 50.02 -32.79 37.13
C VAL A 627 51.46 -33.25 36.86
N LEU A 628 52.19 -32.65 35.91
CA LEU A 628 53.56 -33.08 35.58
C LEU A 628 54.55 -31.93 35.68
N GLY A 629 54.89 -31.56 36.90
CA GLY A 629 56.11 -30.79 37.14
C GLY A 629 57.32 -31.66 36.86
N PHE A 630 58.00 -31.49 35.72
CA PHE A 630 59.45 -31.67 35.57
C PHE A 630 59.93 -31.14 34.21
N GLY A 631 61.05 -30.40 34.26
CA GLY A 631 61.67 -29.58 33.22
C GLY A 631 61.88 -30.18 31.82
N LEU A 632 61.61 -29.32 30.83
CA LEU A 632 62.60 -28.86 29.85
C LEU A 632 63.36 -29.92 29.03
N PHE A 633 62.67 -30.83 28.32
CA PHE A 633 63.34 -31.60 27.23
C PHE A 633 62.47 -31.99 26.01
N ILE A 634 61.19 -31.60 25.92
CA ILE A 634 60.30 -31.93 24.78
C ILE A 634 59.86 -30.66 24.03
N PHE A 635 60.73 -29.66 23.91
CA PHE A 635 60.40 -28.43 23.15
C PHE A 635 60.75 -28.53 21.65
N PHE A 636 61.66 -29.42 21.26
CA PHE A 636 62.14 -29.49 19.87
C PHE A 636 61.49 -30.56 18.98
N LEU A 637 60.94 -31.65 19.53
CA LEU A 637 60.20 -32.64 18.73
C LEU A 637 58.70 -32.31 18.57
N GLY A 638 58.11 -31.51 19.47
CA GLY A 638 56.67 -31.20 19.44
C GLY A 638 56.24 -30.16 18.40
N VAL A 639 57.15 -29.29 17.94
CA VAL A 639 56.85 -28.21 16.99
C VAL A 639 56.78 -28.70 15.54
N ALA A 640 57.48 -29.79 15.21
CA ALA A 640 57.43 -30.38 13.87
C ALA A 640 56.17 -31.25 13.66
N PHE A 641 55.69 -31.93 14.71
CA PHE A 641 54.52 -32.82 14.60
C PHE A 641 53.19 -32.06 14.61
N THR A 642 53.11 -30.92 15.31
CA THR A 642 51.91 -30.07 15.36
C THR A 642 51.69 -29.28 14.07
N LYS A 643 52.75 -28.89 13.35
CA LYS A 643 52.62 -28.25 12.03
C LYS A 643 52.15 -29.21 10.94
N SER A 644 52.48 -30.49 11.04
CA SER A 644 52.09 -31.47 10.01
C SER A 644 50.63 -31.94 10.14
N ILE A 645 50.03 -31.88 11.35
CA ILE A 645 48.64 -32.27 11.60
C ILE A 645 47.65 -31.13 11.32
N LEU A 646 48.09 -29.86 11.42
CA LEU A 646 47.24 -28.69 11.12
C LEU A 646 47.10 -28.35 9.64
N THR A 647 47.85 -28.99 8.73
CA THR A 647 47.73 -28.79 7.27
C THR A 647 47.03 -29.90 6.52
N THR A 648 46.56 -30.95 7.20
CA THR A 648 45.67 -31.94 6.61
C THR A 648 44.22 -31.55 6.87
N ASN A 649 43.66 -30.72 5.98
CA ASN A 649 42.23 -30.53 5.84
C ASN A 649 41.60 -31.88 5.46
N PHE A 650 41.17 -32.65 6.45
CA PHE A 650 40.16 -33.68 6.25
C PHE A 650 38.82 -32.98 6.05
N SER A 651 38.42 -32.80 4.80
CA SER A 651 37.08 -32.36 4.42
C SER A 651 36.08 -33.47 4.72
N PHE A 652 35.62 -33.54 5.98
CA PHE A 652 34.39 -34.25 6.31
C PHE A 652 33.19 -33.35 5.95
N PRO A 653 32.09 -33.90 5.40
CA PRO A 653 30.88 -33.13 5.14
C PRO A 653 30.37 -32.51 6.45
N LEU A 654 30.22 -31.20 6.47
CA LEU A 654 29.79 -30.45 7.65
C LEU A 654 28.28 -30.63 7.79
N HIS A 655 27.86 -31.23 8.90
CA HIS A 655 26.44 -31.36 9.22
C HIS A 655 25.78 -29.95 9.24
N PRO A 656 24.55 -29.78 8.69
CA PRO A 656 23.88 -28.48 8.51
C PRO A 656 23.90 -27.51 9.72
N PRO A 657 23.79 -27.97 10.99
CA PRO A 657 23.85 -27.08 12.15
C PRO A 657 25.15 -26.28 12.29
N ARG A 658 26.30 -26.89 11.97
CA ARG A 658 27.62 -26.23 12.11
C ARG A 658 27.79 -25.12 11.09
N VAL A 659 27.26 -25.31 9.88
CA VAL A 659 27.28 -24.28 8.82
C VAL A 659 26.39 -23.09 9.21
N ILE A 660 25.25 -23.35 9.84
CA ILE A 660 24.35 -22.29 10.32
C ILE A 660 24.98 -21.51 11.47
N GLU A 661 25.69 -22.17 12.40
CA GLU A 661 26.45 -21.51 13.46
C GLU A 661 27.56 -20.62 12.88
N THR A 662 28.29 -21.07 11.85
CA THR A 662 29.30 -20.24 11.18
C THR A 662 28.69 -19.01 10.51
N VAL A 663 27.56 -19.16 9.82
CA VAL A 663 26.82 -18.04 9.20
C VAL A 663 26.42 -17.00 10.26
N PHE A 664 25.90 -17.44 11.41
CA PHE A 664 25.52 -16.55 12.50
C PHE A 664 26.73 -15.86 13.16
N MET A 665 27.84 -16.56 13.33
CA MET A 665 29.08 -16.00 13.88
C MET A 665 29.68 -14.93 12.95
N GLU A 666 29.63 -15.13 11.64
CA GLU A 666 30.04 -14.13 10.65
C GLU A 666 29.13 -12.90 10.66
N TYR A 667 27.80 -13.10 10.75
CA TYR A 667 26.85 -12.02 10.94
C TYR A 667 27.15 -11.20 12.20
N SER A 668 27.42 -11.87 13.33
CA SER A 668 27.71 -11.22 14.61
C SER A 668 29.00 -10.38 14.54
N LYS A 669 30.07 -10.92 13.94
CA LYS A 669 31.32 -10.17 13.69
C LYS A 669 31.11 -8.98 12.76
N GLY A 670 30.29 -9.14 11.72
CA GLY A 670 29.92 -8.05 10.82
C GLY A 670 29.18 -6.93 11.53
N LYS A 671 28.24 -7.28 12.42
CA LYS A 671 27.45 -6.32 13.22
C LYS A 671 28.31 -5.56 14.24
N GLU A 672 29.26 -6.23 14.89
CA GLU A 672 30.23 -5.59 15.79
C GLU A 672 31.14 -4.61 15.04
N ASN A 673 31.62 -4.97 13.84
CA ASN A 673 32.42 -4.06 13.01
C ASN A 673 31.63 -2.86 12.50
N ILE A 674 30.34 -3.02 12.18
CA ILE A 674 29.46 -1.91 11.79
C ILE A 674 29.23 -0.96 12.98
N ASN A 675 28.96 -1.49 14.18
CA ASN A 675 28.82 -0.69 15.39
C ASN A 675 30.12 0.07 15.73
N LEU A 676 31.29 -0.57 15.59
CA LEU A 676 32.60 0.07 15.76
C LEU A 676 32.86 1.17 14.72
N SER A 677 32.39 1.00 13.47
CA SER A 677 32.50 2.03 12.44
C SER A 677 31.53 3.19 12.62
N GLN A 678 30.33 2.95 13.17
CA GLN A 678 29.39 4.00 13.57
C GLN A 678 29.90 4.79 14.78
N GLU A 679 30.53 4.12 15.76
CA GLU A 679 31.22 4.77 16.88
C GLU A 679 32.44 5.59 16.44
N ALA A 680 33.19 5.12 15.42
CA ALA A 680 34.30 5.87 14.85
C ALA A 680 33.84 7.10 14.03
N SER A 681 32.70 7.03 13.33
CA SER A 681 32.13 8.20 12.64
C SER A 681 31.53 9.23 13.61
N LEU A 682 31.08 8.79 14.79
CA LEU A 682 30.54 9.67 15.82
C LEU A 682 31.61 10.51 16.55
N GLN A 683 32.90 10.22 16.35
CA GLN A 683 34.00 11.01 16.92
C GLN A 683 34.42 12.21 16.05
N ASP A 684 34.13 12.20 14.74
CA ASP A 684 34.41 13.34 13.85
C ASP A 684 33.22 14.31 13.70
N ASP A 685 32.00 13.89 14.07
CA ASP A 685 30.78 14.72 13.99
C ASP A 685 30.49 15.54 15.28
N PHE A 686 31.38 15.53 16.28
CA PHE A 686 31.16 16.27 17.53
C PHE A 686 31.45 17.79 17.44
N MET A 687 31.64 18.33 16.24
CA MET A 687 31.84 19.75 16.02
C MET A 687 31.01 20.21 14.82
N LEU A 688 29.67 20.24 14.97
CA LEU A 688 28.74 21.20 14.35
C LEU A 688 27.29 20.91 14.85
N THR A 689 26.82 21.76 15.75
CA THR A 689 25.43 21.99 16.21
C THR A 689 24.47 22.24 15.02
N GLU A 690 23.14 22.06 15.02
CA GLU A 690 22.07 21.81 16.01
C GLU A 690 20.76 21.50 15.21
N ASP A 691 19.71 20.99 15.88
CA ASP A 691 18.29 20.88 15.44
C ASP A 691 17.74 19.62 14.72
N GLN A 692 18.03 18.41 15.24
CA GLN A 692 17.14 17.23 15.02
C GLN A 692 16.81 16.40 16.28
N THR A 693 17.31 16.81 17.45
CA THR A 693 17.21 16.02 18.70
C THR A 693 15.81 16.04 19.35
N ILE A 694 14.91 16.94 18.94
CA ILE A 694 13.56 17.04 19.52
C ILE A 694 12.63 15.98 18.91
N TRP A 695 12.70 15.70 17.61
CA TRP A 695 11.80 14.74 16.96
C TRP A 695 12.15 13.29 17.26
N GLN A 696 13.44 12.96 17.45
CA GLN A 696 13.86 11.63 17.89
C GLN A 696 13.41 11.33 19.32
N LYS A 697 13.49 12.30 20.25
CA LYS A 697 12.97 12.13 21.62
C LYS A 697 11.44 12.03 21.68
N VAL A 698 10.71 12.76 20.82
CA VAL A 698 9.24 12.66 20.73
C VAL A 698 8.82 11.29 20.18
N GLU A 699 9.60 10.70 19.27
CA GLU A 699 9.34 9.37 18.72
C GLU A 699 9.70 8.25 19.71
N GLU A 700 10.74 8.42 20.53
CA GLU A 700 11.06 7.54 21.66
C GLU A 700 10.01 7.60 22.78
N LEU A 701 9.54 8.79 23.15
CA LEU A 701 8.50 8.95 24.17
C LEU A 701 7.15 8.42 23.70
N SER A 702 6.83 8.52 22.41
CA SER A 702 5.63 7.91 21.81
C SER A 702 5.68 6.38 21.80
N ARG A 703 6.89 5.78 21.73
CA ARG A 703 7.07 4.32 21.87
C ARG A 703 6.87 3.87 23.31
N ILE A 704 7.37 4.64 24.28
CA ILE A 704 7.20 4.34 25.72
C ILE A 704 5.72 4.46 26.15
N GLU A 705 4.95 5.41 25.60
CA GLU A 705 3.49 5.50 25.83
C GLU A 705 2.72 4.30 25.23
N MET A 706 3.17 3.77 24.08
CA MET A 706 2.59 2.57 23.46
C MET A 706 2.90 1.30 24.26
N ASP A 707 4.10 1.21 24.84
CA ASP A 707 4.53 0.06 25.65
C ASP A 707 3.88 0.06 27.04
N LEU A 708 3.73 1.23 27.69
CA LEU A 708 3.04 1.36 28.99
C LEU A 708 1.52 1.14 28.90
N ALA A 709 0.90 1.46 27.75
CA ALA A 709 -0.51 1.14 27.49
C ALA A 709 -0.74 -0.37 27.32
N SER A 710 0.28 -1.12 26.88
CA SER A 710 0.23 -2.58 26.78
C SER A 710 0.36 -3.26 28.15
N GLU A 711 1.18 -2.71 29.05
CA GLU A 711 1.41 -3.27 30.39
C GLU A 711 0.30 -2.92 31.42
N ALA A 712 -0.38 -1.79 31.25
CA ALA A 712 -1.51 -1.38 32.11
C ALA A 712 -2.75 -2.30 31.98
N SER A 713 -2.77 -3.19 30.99
CA SER A 713 -3.81 -4.21 30.80
C SER A 713 -3.68 -5.41 31.76
N THR A 714 -2.59 -5.48 32.53
CA THR A 714 -2.20 -6.71 33.25
C THR A 714 -2.24 -6.62 34.78
N THR A 715 -2.64 -5.49 35.37
CA THR A 715 -2.68 -5.35 36.84
C THR A 715 -4.00 -4.78 37.36
N SER A 716 -4.93 -5.66 37.75
CA SER A 716 -5.93 -5.31 38.76
C SER A 716 -6.37 -6.52 39.61
N THR A 717 -5.86 -6.56 40.83
CA THR A 717 -6.47 -7.06 42.09
C THR A 717 -7.02 -8.50 42.18
N VAL A 718 -6.21 -9.35 42.82
CA VAL A 718 -6.59 -10.63 43.43
C VAL A 718 -7.53 -10.40 44.63
N ARG A 719 -8.77 -10.92 44.56
CA ARG A 719 -9.63 -11.18 45.74
C ARG A 719 -9.90 -12.69 45.84
N LYS A 720 -9.41 -13.29 46.93
CA LYS A 720 -9.64 -14.68 47.33
C LYS A 720 -11.13 -14.96 47.60
N ARG A 721 -11.67 -16.06 47.07
CA ARG A 721 -12.66 -16.92 47.74
C ARG A 721 -12.59 -18.35 47.21
N ASN A 722 -12.56 -19.28 48.17
CA ASN A 722 -12.32 -20.72 48.06
C ASN A 722 -13.54 -21.53 47.59
N LYS A 723 -13.29 -22.83 47.31
CA LYS A 723 -14.17 -24.03 47.33
C LYS A 723 -15.01 -24.30 46.06
N THR A 724 -15.10 -25.48 45.43
CA THR A 724 -14.61 -26.86 45.75
C THR A 724 -14.64 -27.75 44.47
N ILE A 725 -13.52 -28.44 44.18
CA ILE A 725 -13.28 -29.83 43.70
C ILE A 725 -14.46 -30.56 43.02
N SER A 726 -14.32 -31.08 41.78
CA SER A 726 -13.81 -32.46 41.57
C SER A 726 -13.54 -32.82 40.09
N LYS A 727 -12.26 -33.06 39.74
CA LYS A 727 -11.68 -34.35 39.27
C LYS A 727 -10.21 -34.15 38.88
N LEU A 728 -9.43 -35.19 39.15
CA LEU A 728 -7.97 -35.31 39.32
C LEU A 728 -7.26 -35.76 38.00
N PRO A 729 -5.92 -35.89 37.93
CA PRO A 729 -5.04 -35.13 37.03
C PRO A 729 -4.27 -35.99 36.01
N GLY A 730 -3.68 -35.32 35.01
CA GLY A 730 -2.75 -35.88 34.01
C GLY A 730 -2.92 -35.10 32.71
N GLU A 731 -1.93 -34.47 32.08
CA GLU A 731 -0.49 -34.36 32.29
C GLU A 731 -0.12 -32.88 32.08
N VAL A 732 0.84 -32.42 32.86
CA VAL A 732 1.57 -31.18 32.57
C VAL A 732 2.60 -31.58 31.52
N ASP A 733 2.50 -31.05 30.30
CA ASP A 733 3.65 -31.13 29.39
C ASP A 733 4.74 -30.17 29.93
N PRO A 734 5.99 -30.65 30.08
CA PRO A 734 6.99 -29.99 30.91
C PRO A 734 7.62 -28.79 30.22
N GLU A 735 8.12 -27.88 31.04
CA GLU A 735 9.05 -26.81 30.71
C GLU A 735 10.13 -27.28 29.71
N MET A 736 10.25 -26.61 28.56
CA MET A 736 11.35 -26.84 27.63
C MET A 736 12.59 -26.04 28.07
N GLU A 737 13.43 -26.66 28.91
CA GLU A 737 14.85 -26.32 29.01
C GLU A 737 15.52 -26.52 27.63
N GLY A 738 16.09 -25.46 27.05
CA GLY A 738 16.97 -25.57 25.87
C GLY A 738 16.60 -24.77 24.62
N SER A 739 15.56 -23.92 24.66
CA SER A 739 15.34 -22.93 23.59
C SER A 739 16.35 -21.76 23.71
N PRO A 740 16.97 -21.30 22.60
CA PRO A 740 17.91 -20.18 22.65
C PRO A 740 17.21 -18.87 23.03
N ALA A 741 17.81 -18.10 23.95
CA ALA A 741 17.18 -16.93 24.59
C ALA A 741 16.92 -15.72 23.67
N ASN A 742 17.49 -15.69 22.45
CA ASN A 742 17.45 -14.54 21.54
C ASN A 742 16.76 -14.89 20.21
N HIS A 743 15.43 -15.02 20.20
CA HIS A 743 14.67 -15.19 18.96
C HIS A 743 13.43 -14.29 18.94
N HIS A 744 13.06 -13.76 17.76
CA HIS A 744 11.93 -12.83 17.60
C HIS A 744 10.76 -13.42 16.79
N GLY A 745 10.84 -14.69 16.39
CA GLY A 745 9.84 -15.41 15.59
C GLY A 745 8.82 -16.20 16.41
N ASN A 746 7.74 -16.63 15.73
CA ASN A 746 6.64 -17.37 16.33
C ASN A 746 6.90 -18.89 16.30
N GLY A 747 7.22 -19.48 17.44
CA GLY A 747 7.60 -20.90 17.55
C GLY A 747 8.42 -21.15 18.82
N PRO A 748 8.99 -22.34 19.01
CA PRO A 748 9.42 -23.29 17.98
C PRO A 748 8.29 -24.19 17.42
N CYS A 749 8.36 -24.55 16.13
CA CYS A 749 7.50 -25.57 15.52
C CYS A 749 8.23 -26.93 15.49
N ASN A 750 7.94 -27.77 16.48
CA ASN A 750 8.68 -29.02 16.72
C ASN A 750 8.51 -30.09 15.62
N ASP A 751 7.49 -29.97 14.79
CA ASP A 751 7.16 -30.90 13.70
C ASP A 751 7.92 -30.61 12.40
N VAL A 752 8.63 -29.48 12.31
CA VAL A 752 9.58 -29.22 11.22
C VAL A 752 10.93 -29.85 11.60
N ASN A 753 11.23 -30.99 10.99
CA ASN A 753 12.32 -31.87 11.40
C ASN A 753 13.62 -31.63 10.61
N VAL A 754 14.19 -30.43 10.70
CA VAL A 754 15.54 -30.14 10.15
C VAL A 754 16.60 -30.57 11.18
N SER A 755 17.58 -31.39 10.78
CA SER A 755 18.52 -31.99 11.72
C SER A 755 19.30 -30.92 12.49
N GLY A 756 19.31 -31.03 13.82
CA GLY A 756 20.02 -30.11 14.72
C GLY A 756 19.50 -28.67 14.82
N CYS A 757 18.39 -28.33 14.16
CA CYS A 757 17.86 -26.96 14.09
C CYS A 757 16.41 -26.83 14.59
N TRP A 758 16.12 -25.70 15.23
CA TRP A 758 14.78 -25.22 15.55
C TRP A 758 14.24 -24.38 14.39
N PHE A 759 12.94 -24.50 14.09
CA PHE A 759 12.26 -23.66 13.10
C PHE A 759 11.31 -22.68 13.78
N TYR A 760 11.46 -21.40 13.46
CA TYR A 760 10.60 -20.31 13.93
C TYR A 760 9.93 -19.62 12.75
N ARG A 761 8.62 -19.40 12.84
CA ARG A 761 7.88 -18.73 11.76
C ARG A 761 8.12 -17.23 11.79
N LEU A 762 8.14 -16.63 10.61
CA LEU A 762 8.18 -15.18 10.49
C LEU A 762 6.90 -14.55 11.07
N PRO A 763 7.00 -13.36 11.71
CA PRO A 763 5.85 -12.66 12.25
C PRO A 763 4.94 -12.16 11.12
N HIS A 764 3.62 -12.34 11.28
CA HIS A 764 2.60 -11.90 10.31
C HIS A 764 1.75 -10.77 10.89
N LYS A 765 1.48 -9.73 10.09
CA LYS A 765 0.70 -8.54 10.53
C LYS A 765 -0.69 -8.86 11.06
N ASP A 766 -1.37 -9.84 10.46
CA ASP A 766 -2.74 -10.24 10.81
C ASP A 766 -2.78 -11.25 11.97
N GLY A 767 -1.67 -11.41 12.70
CA GLY A 767 -1.57 -12.22 13.90
C GLY A 767 -0.75 -13.50 13.75
N ILE A 768 -0.44 -14.10 14.91
CA ILE A 768 0.49 -15.21 15.07
C ILE A 768 0.05 -16.47 14.29
N THR A 769 -1.23 -16.71 14.10
CA THR A 769 -1.72 -17.94 13.44
C THR A 769 -1.56 -17.94 11.92
N ASN A 770 -1.30 -16.78 11.31
CA ASN A 770 -1.20 -16.64 9.86
C ASN A 770 0.23 -16.91 9.36
N ASN A 771 0.33 -17.57 8.20
CA ASN A 771 1.62 -17.93 7.59
C ASN A 771 2.09 -16.83 6.65
N VAL A 772 3.39 -16.57 6.64
CA VAL A 772 4.01 -15.63 5.69
C VAL A 772 4.20 -16.31 4.34
N GLY A 773 3.60 -15.74 3.30
CA GLY A 773 3.67 -16.26 1.93
C GLY A 773 4.90 -15.82 1.15
N SER A 774 5.36 -14.57 1.35
CA SER A 774 6.55 -14.02 0.69
C SER A 774 7.32 -13.08 1.63
N PRO A 775 8.64 -13.24 1.77
CA PRO A 775 9.48 -12.33 2.56
C PRO A 775 9.71 -10.98 1.86
N PHE A 776 9.30 -10.82 0.60
CA PHE A 776 9.35 -9.55 -0.14
C PHE A 776 8.06 -8.72 -0.03
N ALA A 777 7.12 -9.15 0.81
CA ALA A 777 5.87 -8.42 1.02
C ALA A 777 6.13 -7.05 1.65
N LYS A 778 5.20 -6.11 1.42
CA LYS A 778 5.29 -4.72 1.91
C LYS A 778 5.57 -4.62 3.41
N ASP A 779 4.99 -5.53 4.19
CA ASP A 779 5.10 -5.54 5.65
C ASP A 779 6.53 -5.84 6.14
N PHE A 780 7.38 -6.44 5.29
CA PHE A 780 8.78 -6.73 5.60
C PHE A 780 9.75 -5.65 5.11
N LEU A 781 9.29 -4.62 4.38
CA LEU A 781 10.17 -3.53 3.96
C LEU A 781 10.86 -2.83 5.15
N PRO A 782 10.18 -2.52 6.27
CA PRO A 782 10.84 -1.96 7.46
C PRO A 782 11.87 -2.93 8.05
N LYS A 783 11.61 -4.24 7.98
CA LYS A 783 12.53 -5.29 8.43
C LYS A 783 13.76 -5.41 7.55
N MET A 784 13.66 -5.02 6.29
CA MET A 784 14.83 -4.88 5.44
C MET A 784 15.57 -3.56 5.67
N GLU A 785 14.88 -2.53 6.17
CA GLU A 785 15.44 -1.22 6.46
C GLU A 785 16.23 -1.19 7.77
N ASP A 786 15.77 -1.90 8.80
CA ASP A 786 16.41 -2.04 10.11
C ASP A 786 17.51 -3.12 10.15
N GLY A 787 17.70 -3.87 9.06
CA GLY A 787 18.71 -4.91 8.94
C GLY A 787 18.32 -6.27 9.53
N THR A 788 17.09 -6.45 10.03
CA THR A 788 16.59 -7.75 10.48
C THR A 788 16.49 -8.75 9.32
N LEU A 789 16.03 -8.32 8.14
CA LEU A 789 15.92 -9.13 6.92
C LEU A 789 16.90 -8.65 5.85
N GLN A 790 17.95 -9.42 5.60
CA GLN A 790 19.00 -9.06 4.65
C GLN A 790 19.57 -10.25 3.89
N ALA A 791 20.26 -10.00 2.78
CA ALA A 791 21.04 -11.02 2.10
C ALA A 791 22.28 -11.39 2.93
N TYR A 792 22.75 -12.63 2.78
CA TYR A 792 23.98 -13.09 3.43
C TYR A 792 25.22 -12.29 2.95
N ILE A 793 26.19 -12.11 3.85
CA ILE A 793 27.37 -11.27 3.66
C ILE A 793 28.19 -11.78 2.47
N GLY A 794 28.54 -10.87 1.54
CA GLY A 794 29.34 -11.17 0.35
C GLY A 794 28.55 -11.30 -0.96
N ASP A 795 27.22 -11.36 -0.91
CA ASP A 795 26.39 -11.40 -2.11
C ASP A 795 25.93 -10.01 -2.56
N THR A 796 26.73 -9.41 -3.45
CA THR A 796 26.44 -8.08 -4.03
C THR A 796 25.20 -8.08 -4.91
N SER A 797 24.92 -9.18 -5.63
CA SER A 797 23.77 -9.29 -6.52
C SER A 797 22.47 -9.41 -5.74
N ALA A 798 22.44 -10.20 -4.66
CA ALA A 798 21.27 -10.32 -3.80
C ALA A 798 20.99 -9.03 -3.01
N THR A 799 22.03 -8.38 -2.49
CA THR A 799 21.90 -7.10 -1.78
C THR A 799 21.32 -6.03 -2.71
N ARG A 800 21.86 -5.91 -3.92
CA ARG A 800 21.36 -4.98 -4.94
C ARG A 800 19.91 -5.30 -5.35
N ALA A 801 19.55 -6.57 -5.53
CA ALA A 801 18.17 -6.96 -5.84
C ALA A 801 17.19 -6.62 -4.71
N LEU A 802 17.60 -6.72 -3.43
CA LEU A 802 16.80 -6.26 -2.29
C LEU A 802 16.61 -4.74 -2.30
N GLU A 803 17.67 -3.98 -2.51
CA GLU A 803 17.62 -2.51 -2.63
C GLU A 803 16.67 -2.08 -3.74
N ILE A 804 16.82 -2.66 -4.92
CA ILE A 804 15.94 -2.37 -6.05
C ILE A 804 14.48 -2.69 -5.69
N ASN A 805 14.20 -3.84 -5.08
CA ASN A 805 12.85 -4.17 -4.64
C ASN A 805 12.29 -3.13 -3.66
N LYS A 806 13.11 -2.56 -2.75
CA LYS A 806 12.68 -1.46 -1.87
C LYS A 806 12.32 -0.21 -2.69
N MET A 807 13.21 0.21 -3.60
CA MET A 807 13.01 1.39 -4.45
C MET A 807 11.72 1.31 -5.27
N ILE A 808 11.48 0.18 -5.93
CA ILE A 808 10.32 0.02 -6.82
C ILE A 808 9.02 -0.34 -6.10
N SER A 809 9.07 -0.72 -4.81
CA SER A 809 7.90 -1.20 -4.07
C SER A 809 6.79 -0.16 -3.93
N PHE A 810 7.16 1.12 -3.81
CA PHE A 810 6.17 2.21 -3.79
C PHE A 810 5.47 2.33 -5.14
N TRP A 811 6.25 2.51 -6.22
CA TRP A 811 5.72 2.66 -7.58
C TRP A 811 4.87 1.46 -8.01
N ARG A 812 5.32 0.22 -7.73
CA ARG A 812 4.54 -1.00 -8.00
C ARG A 812 3.11 -0.94 -7.43
N ASN A 813 2.95 -0.39 -6.23
CA ASN A 813 1.67 -0.30 -5.54
C ASN A 813 0.87 0.97 -5.90
N ALA A 814 1.54 2.04 -6.32
CA ALA A 814 0.93 3.35 -6.55
C ALA A 814 0.66 3.66 -8.03
N HIS A 815 1.48 3.15 -8.97
CA HIS A 815 1.47 3.57 -10.38
C HIS A 815 0.08 3.50 -10.98
N LYS A 816 -0.67 2.40 -10.80
CA LYS A 816 -2.02 2.29 -11.35
C LYS A 816 -2.95 3.41 -10.89
N ARG A 817 -2.86 3.83 -9.62
CA ARG A 817 -3.70 4.90 -9.07
C ARG A 817 -3.25 6.28 -9.54
N ILE A 818 -1.95 6.47 -9.77
CA ILE A 818 -1.36 7.72 -10.28
C ILE A 818 -1.62 7.86 -11.78
N SER A 819 -1.33 6.84 -12.57
CA SER A 819 -1.52 6.83 -14.03
C SER A 819 -2.99 6.82 -14.44
N SER A 820 -3.90 6.34 -13.59
CA SER A 820 -5.35 6.39 -13.87
C SER A 820 -5.99 7.76 -13.62
N GLN A 821 -5.24 8.73 -13.09
CA GLN A 821 -5.80 10.06 -12.79
C GLN A 821 -6.26 10.74 -14.08
N LYS A 822 -7.48 11.29 -14.02
CA LYS A 822 -8.08 11.99 -15.15
C LYS A 822 -7.47 13.39 -15.27
N VAL A 823 -6.73 13.62 -16.35
CA VAL A 823 -6.17 14.94 -16.68
C VAL A 823 -7.00 15.59 -17.78
N VAL A 824 -7.34 16.86 -17.58
CA VAL A 824 -8.00 17.67 -18.60
C VAL A 824 -7.10 18.84 -18.96
N TRP A 825 -6.72 18.92 -20.24
CA TRP A 825 -5.87 19.96 -20.78
C TRP A 825 -6.71 21.14 -21.26
N LEU A 826 -6.28 22.36 -20.92
CA LEU A 826 -6.93 23.61 -21.26
C LEU A 826 -6.29 24.24 -22.49
N LYS A 827 -7.10 24.72 -23.42
CA LYS A 827 -6.63 25.46 -24.60
C LYS A 827 -6.30 26.90 -24.23
N LYS A 828 -5.45 27.57 -25.03
CA LYS A 828 -5.10 28.99 -24.85
C LYS A 828 -6.30 29.92 -24.67
N GLY A 829 -7.39 29.69 -25.42
CA GLY A 829 -8.62 30.49 -25.31
C GLY A 829 -9.43 30.30 -24.02
N GLU A 830 -9.16 29.23 -23.28
CA GLU A 830 -9.83 28.84 -22.04
C GLU A 830 -9.06 29.33 -20.80
N LEU A 831 -7.76 29.65 -20.97
CA LEU A 831 -6.91 30.15 -19.90
C LEU A 831 -7.24 31.62 -19.55
N PRO A 832 -7.20 31.99 -18.26
CA PRO A 832 -7.33 33.37 -17.83
C PRO A 832 -6.24 34.28 -18.42
N ARG A 833 -6.62 35.51 -18.79
CA ARG A 833 -5.69 36.51 -19.36
C ARG A 833 -4.48 36.83 -18.48
N ASN A 834 -4.60 36.69 -17.16
CA ASN A 834 -3.49 36.90 -16.22
C ASN A 834 -2.41 35.81 -16.33
N ILE A 835 -2.77 34.60 -16.78
CA ILE A 835 -1.81 33.53 -17.00
C ILE A 835 -1.12 33.72 -18.36
N ILE A 836 -1.90 33.97 -19.41
CA ILE A 836 -1.38 34.16 -20.77
C ILE A 836 -0.41 35.35 -20.86
N ARG A 837 -0.54 36.34 -19.97
CA ARG A 837 0.35 37.52 -19.91
C ARG A 837 1.57 37.33 -18.99
N ASN A 838 1.66 36.21 -18.27
CA ASN A 838 2.79 35.94 -17.40
C ASN A 838 4.05 35.68 -18.25
N PRO A 839 5.21 36.28 -17.95
CA PRO A 839 6.47 35.99 -18.65
C PRO A 839 6.88 34.51 -18.68
N GLU A 840 6.46 33.72 -17.69
CA GLU A 840 6.75 32.28 -17.61
C GLU A 840 5.76 31.41 -18.39
N PHE A 841 4.74 32.01 -19.01
CA PHE A 841 3.79 31.28 -19.83
C PHE A 841 4.40 30.96 -21.19
N ASP A 842 4.36 29.69 -21.54
CA ASP A 842 4.86 29.16 -22.81
C ASP A 842 3.68 28.56 -23.59
N GLU A 843 3.48 29.01 -24.82
CA GLU A 843 2.36 28.58 -25.65
C GLU A 843 2.50 27.12 -26.13
N ASP A 844 3.72 26.62 -26.21
CA ASP A 844 3.99 25.24 -26.63
C ASP A 844 3.72 24.24 -25.49
N ASN A 845 3.69 24.72 -24.25
CA ASN A 845 3.46 23.88 -23.07
C ASN A 845 1.96 23.62 -22.84
N LYS A 846 1.66 22.40 -22.38
CA LYS A 846 0.30 22.04 -21.95
C LYS A 846 0.05 22.48 -20.51
N TYR A 847 -1.12 23.06 -20.27
CA TYR A 847 -1.62 23.41 -18.93
C TYR A 847 -2.98 22.76 -18.71
N GLY A 848 -3.19 22.18 -17.53
CA GLY A 848 -4.38 21.41 -17.22
C GLY A 848 -4.63 21.30 -15.74
N ALA A 849 -5.60 20.46 -15.38
CA ALA A 849 -5.89 20.15 -13.99
C ALA A 849 -6.37 18.70 -13.82
N ILE A 850 -6.14 18.19 -12.62
CA ILE A 850 -6.70 16.95 -12.09
C ILE A 850 -7.71 17.33 -11.01
N LEU A 851 -8.90 16.74 -11.06
CA LEU A 851 -9.88 16.85 -9.99
C LEU A 851 -9.86 15.58 -9.14
N PRO A 852 -9.29 15.62 -7.93
CA PRO A 852 -9.24 14.46 -7.06
C PRO A 852 -10.66 14.09 -6.60
N GLN A 853 -10.97 12.79 -6.59
CA GLN A 853 -12.26 12.24 -6.17
C GLN A 853 -12.34 12.15 -4.64
N VAL A 854 -12.37 13.31 -3.99
CA VAL A 854 -12.36 13.41 -2.52
C VAL A 854 -13.74 13.11 -1.95
N VAL A 855 -13.82 12.07 -1.12
CA VAL A 855 -14.98 11.81 -0.26
C VAL A 855 -14.83 12.68 0.99
N THR A 856 -15.64 13.74 1.08
CA THR A 856 -15.50 14.79 2.12
C THR A 856 -15.56 14.26 3.55
N ALA A 857 -16.38 13.24 3.80
CA ALA A 857 -16.42 12.49 5.07
C ALA A 857 -16.31 10.98 4.82
N GLY A 858 -15.13 10.53 4.37
CA GLY A 858 -14.87 9.14 3.98
C GLY A 858 -14.47 8.19 5.12
N THR A 859 -14.47 8.64 6.38
CA THR A 859 -14.17 7.79 7.56
C THR A 859 -15.18 8.07 8.67
N ILE A 860 -15.30 7.16 9.65
CA ILE A 860 -16.14 7.42 10.85
C ILE A 860 -15.66 8.64 11.64
N THR A 861 -14.34 8.90 11.60
CA THR A 861 -13.75 10.13 12.15
C THR A 861 -14.04 11.37 11.31
N ARG A 862 -14.85 11.25 10.24
CA ARG A 862 -15.22 12.32 9.29
C ARG A 862 -14.04 12.96 8.56
N ARG A 863 -12.87 12.31 8.57
CA ARG A 863 -11.74 12.68 7.73
C ARG A 863 -12.06 12.39 6.27
N ALA A 864 -11.63 13.29 5.39
CA ALA A 864 -11.70 13.06 3.96
C ALA A 864 -10.85 11.88 3.54
N VAL A 865 -11.27 11.24 2.45
CA VAL A 865 -10.57 10.09 1.86
C VAL A 865 -10.41 10.31 0.37
N GLU A 866 -9.18 10.14 -0.10
CA GLU A 866 -8.86 10.02 -1.52
C GLU A 866 -7.63 9.07 -1.62
N PRO A 867 -7.66 8.00 -2.44
CA PRO A 867 -6.65 6.92 -2.41
C PRO A 867 -5.25 7.25 -2.96
N THR A 868 -5.03 8.44 -3.50
CA THR A 868 -3.81 8.80 -4.25
C THR A 868 -3.11 9.98 -3.56
N TRP A 869 -3.75 11.13 -3.59
CA TRP A 869 -3.28 12.44 -3.15
C TRP A 869 -3.36 12.62 -1.64
N LEU A 870 -4.41 12.12 -0.96
CA LEU A 870 -4.49 12.17 0.52
C LEU A 870 -3.68 11.05 1.20
N THR A 871 -3.08 10.16 0.41
CA THR A 871 -2.10 9.16 0.87
C THR A 871 -0.68 9.46 0.41
N ALA A 872 -0.47 10.60 -0.25
CA ALA A 872 0.84 11.00 -0.72
C ALA A 872 1.78 11.16 0.48
N SER A 873 2.95 10.53 0.39
CA SER A 873 4.01 10.61 1.38
C SER A 873 5.23 11.25 0.76
N ASN A 874 5.98 12.01 1.56
CA ASN A 874 7.28 12.52 1.12
C ASN A 874 8.21 11.37 0.75
N ALA A 875 9.05 11.59 -0.26
CA ALA A 875 10.17 10.70 -0.52
C ALA A 875 11.05 10.67 0.74
N ARG A 876 11.28 9.47 1.29
CA ARG A 876 12.30 9.30 2.32
C ARG A 876 13.65 9.46 1.64
N VAL A 877 14.18 10.68 1.62
CA VAL A 877 15.57 10.92 1.26
C VAL A 877 16.39 10.28 2.36
N ARG A 878 16.93 9.07 2.10
CA ARG A 878 18.03 8.58 2.91
C ARG A 878 19.24 9.38 2.47
N ASP A 879 19.78 10.18 3.39
CA ASP A 879 21.15 10.65 3.30
C ASP A 879 22.02 9.43 2.96
N GLN A 880 22.82 9.53 1.89
CA GLN A 880 23.53 8.44 1.19
C GLN A 880 22.75 7.71 0.09
N CYS A 881 22.32 8.44 -0.94
CA CYS A 881 22.52 8.10 -2.36
C CYS A 881 21.92 9.22 -3.22
N ILE A 882 22.62 10.34 -3.26
CA ILE A 882 22.37 11.41 -4.24
C ILE A 882 23.09 10.99 -5.52
N CYS A 883 22.37 10.34 -6.43
CA CYS A 883 22.65 10.46 -7.85
C CYS A 883 21.62 11.45 -8.40
N MET A 884 21.99 12.73 -8.38
CA MET A 884 21.43 13.75 -9.28
C MET A 884 22.03 13.57 -10.67
#